data_AF-H2ZWU9-F1
#
_entry.id   AF-H2ZWU9-F1
#
_cell.length_a   1.000
_cell.length_b   1.000
_cell.length_c   1.000
_cell.angle_alpha   90.00
_cell.angle_beta   90.00
_cell.angle_gamma   90.00
#
_symmetry.space_group_name_H-M   'P 1'
#
loop_
_entity.id
_entity.type
_entity.pdbx_description
1 polymer ?
#
loop_
_entity_poly.entity_id
_entity_poly.type
_entity_poly.pdbx_seq_one_letter_code
_entity_poly.pdbx_strand_id
1 'polypeptide(L)'
;MDDLDENDENAVVQQRPFGAIAMGGALARPSWLSSPTLGRANRFLSTAAVSLMNPRRPLASLEKVKVRTLSVEQRTEEDIEGSHGSDGLLLGCPADEPEQPITEKSLLEIVDGIVMMYNLSVHQQLGKMVGVSDDVNEYAIALKDTEEKIAKCPKRRKDILEELIKSQKVFSEKLNHLSRRLAWINATIYSREKMLDIYWLLRVCIRTIEHGDRTESLFAFTPEFYLNVAMNSYSALKNYFSPVNSMEELPGYEETLTRLAAILAKHFADPRIVGTDIKDSLMQALASYVCYPHSLRAVERIPEEQRVAMMKNLLAPYEQRPWAQTNWILVRLWRGCGFGYRYTRLPHLLKTKPEDANLPSLQKPCPSTLLQRHMAELLQKDREMAASFLNSVLNQLNWAFSEFIGMIQEIQQAAERPERNFVDSRQLKVCATCFDLSVSLLRVLEMTVTLVPEIFLDWTRPSAELLLRRLAQLLNQVLNRVTAERNLFDRVVSLRLPGLESVDHYPILVAVTGILVRILVDSDSRGVERATAVLLADPCFQLRSIQYLLGETEISAHTATPPTTDRKHFSLQAYTDYISMEELAKVERLLTLLTEELKQVAATALPTSEEDLCPICYAHPISAVFRPCSHKSCKACINQHLMNNKDCFFCKATITGVDDYSKPGSS
;
A
#
# COMPACT_ATOMS: atom_id res chain seq x y z
N MET A 1 -54.90 -40.29 -37.50
CA MET A 1 -56.20 -40.26 -38.21
C MET A 1 -56.60 -38.80 -38.35
N ASP A 2 -56.03 -38.06 -39.29
CA ASP A 2 -55.39 -38.48 -40.53
C ASP A 2 -54.04 -37.77 -40.76
N ASP A 3 -53.11 -38.54 -41.31
CA ASP A 3 -51.71 -38.23 -41.58
C ASP A 3 -51.55 -37.60 -42.98
N LEU A 4 -50.48 -36.82 -43.16
CA LEU A 4 -49.30 -37.16 -44.02
C LEU A 4 -48.60 -35.91 -44.60
N ASP A 5 -47.35 -35.74 -44.14
CA ASP A 5 -46.09 -35.57 -44.89
C ASP A 5 -45.89 -34.36 -45.83
N GLU A 6 -45.01 -33.42 -45.46
CA GLU A 6 -43.54 -33.35 -45.76
C GLU A 6 -43.27 -32.81 -47.19
N ASN A 7 -42.32 -31.92 -47.49
CA ASN A 7 -41.18 -31.38 -46.76
C ASN A 7 -40.60 -30.15 -47.52
N ASP A 8 -39.70 -29.47 -46.81
CA ASP A 8 -38.51 -28.74 -47.28
C ASP A 8 -38.53 -27.25 -47.71
N GLU A 9 -38.05 -26.48 -46.72
CA GLU A 9 -36.84 -25.65 -46.72
C GLU A 9 -36.80 -24.25 -47.38
N ASN A 10 -36.72 -23.27 -46.47
CA ASN A 10 -35.78 -22.15 -46.39
C ASN A 10 -35.71 -21.16 -47.56
N ALA A 11 -36.23 -19.94 -47.33
CA ALA A 11 -35.42 -18.80 -46.87
C ALA A 11 -36.17 -17.45 -47.02
N VAL A 12 -35.63 -16.44 -46.33
CA VAL A 12 -35.68 -15.00 -46.65
C VAL A 12 -36.74 -14.11 -45.96
N VAL A 13 -36.29 -13.47 -44.87
CA VAL A 13 -36.18 -12.00 -44.65
C VAL A 13 -37.44 -11.14 -44.41
N GLN A 14 -37.33 -10.40 -43.30
CA GLN A 14 -37.73 -9.01 -43.01
C GLN A 14 -39.03 -8.63 -42.28
N GLN A 15 -38.75 -7.75 -41.30
CA GLN A 15 -39.50 -6.61 -40.79
C GLN A 15 -40.64 -6.84 -39.78
N ARG A 16 -40.38 -6.36 -38.56
CA ARG A 16 -41.41 -5.90 -37.63
C ARG A 16 -41.13 -4.47 -37.15
N PRO A 17 -42.17 -3.62 -37.04
CA PRO A 17 -42.07 -2.29 -36.48
C PRO A 17 -42.25 -2.29 -34.95
N PHE A 18 -41.91 -1.14 -34.37
CA PHE A 18 -41.80 -0.77 -32.97
C PHE A 18 -43.00 -1.08 -32.05
N GLY A 19 -42.68 -1.48 -30.80
CA GLY A 19 -43.59 -1.43 -29.66
C GLY A 19 -42.94 -1.88 -28.33
N ALA A 20 -42.78 -0.94 -27.40
CA ALA A 20 -42.57 -1.08 -25.95
C ALA A 20 -41.28 -1.75 -25.40
N ILE A 21 -40.39 -0.89 -24.89
CA ILE A 21 -39.17 -1.21 -24.13
C ILE A 21 -39.54 -1.69 -22.72
N ALA A 22 -39.19 -2.93 -22.38
CA ALA A 22 -39.09 -3.42 -21.01
C ALA A 22 -37.62 -3.77 -20.72
N MET A 23 -37.04 -3.06 -19.76
CA MET A 23 -35.70 -3.26 -19.22
C MET A 23 -35.56 -4.66 -18.61
N GLY A 24 -34.61 -5.44 -19.14
CA GLY A 24 -34.23 -6.75 -18.62
C GLY A 24 -32.84 -7.13 -19.12
N GLY A 25 -31.85 -6.25 -18.86
CA GLY A 25 -30.45 -6.50 -19.20
C GLY A 25 -29.82 -7.47 -18.19
N ALA A 26 -29.62 -8.71 -18.63
CA ALA A 26 -28.74 -9.67 -17.98
C ALA A 26 -27.31 -9.09 -17.89
N LEU A 27 -26.96 -8.56 -16.72
CA LEU A 27 -25.59 -8.15 -16.40
C LEU A 27 -24.80 -9.40 -15.97
N ALA A 28 -23.93 -9.87 -16.84
CA ALA A 28 -22.83 -10.75 -16.50
C ALA A 28 -21.97 -10.08 -15.40
N ARG A 29 -22.08 -10.54 -14.15
CA ARG A 29 -21.27 -10.07 -13.01
C ARG A 29 -19.96 -10.87 -12.91
N PRO A 30 -18.79 -10.23 -12.71
CA PRO A 30 -17.55 -10.91 -12.38
C PRO A 30 -17.60 -11.52 -10.97
N SER A 31 -16.83 -12.59 -10.75
CA SER A 31 -16.60 -13.25 -9.45
C SER A 31 -15.84 -12.32 -8.48
N TRP A 32 -16.50 -11.89 -7.39
CA TRP A 32 -15.95 -10.95 -6.40
C TRP A 32 -15.55 -11.57 -5.05
N LEU A 33 -15.59 -12.89 -4.91
CA LEU A 33 -15.43 -13.59 -3.63
C LEU A 33 -14.06 -14.22 -3.36
N SER A 34 -13.05 -13.67 -4.01
CA SER A 34 -11.65 -13.87 -3.64
C SER A 34 -11.05 -12.48 -3.50
N SER A 35 -11.24 -11.81 -2.35
CA SER A 35 -10.89 -10.38 -2.10
C SER A 35 -9.78 -9.87 -3.05
N PRO A 36 -10.13 -9.35 -4.23
CA PRO A 36 -9.16 -9.03 -5.28
C PRO A 36 -8.89 -7.53 -5.29
N THR A 37 -9.49 -6.77 -4.39
CA THR A 37 -9.36 -5.31 -4.35
C THR A 37 -7.96 -4.87 -3.96
N LEU A 38 -7.25 -5.60 -3.10
CA LEU A 38 -5.84 -5.30 -2.75
C LEU A 38 -4.83 -5.99 -3.68
N GLY A 39 -5.03 -7.23 -4.11
CA GLY A 39 -4.11 -7.88 -5.05
C GLY A 39 -4.13 -7.25 -6.44
N ARG A 40 -5.30 -6.80 -6.92
CA ARG A 40 -5.43 -6.10 -8.20
C ARG A 40 -5.02 -4.64 -8.05
N ALA A 41 -5.35 -3.94 -6.96
CA ALA A 41 -4.81 -2.60 -6.71
C ALA A 41 -3.29 -2.63 -6.51
N ASN A 42 -2.71 -3.66 -5.87
CA ASN A 42 -1.26 -3.79 -5.67
C ASN A 42 -0.50 -4.26 -6.93
N ARG A 43 -1.11 -5.10 -7.79
CA ARG A 43 -0.61 -5.33 -9.16
C ARG A 43 -0.77 -4.10 -10.04
N PHE A 44 -1.89 -3.37 -9.95
CA PHE A 44 -2.04 -2.08 -10.61
C PHE A 44 -1.07 -1.04 -10.04
N LEU A 45 -0.75 -1.05 -8.76
CA LEU A 45 0.21 -0.16 -8.11
C LEU A 45 1.64 -0.48 -8.55
N SER A 46 2.02 -1.76 -8.57
CA SER A 46 3.36 -2.17 -9.01
C SER A 46 3.52 -1.99 -10.52
N THR A 47 2.53 -2.35 -11.33
CA THR A 47 2.57 -2.19 -12.78
C THR A 47 2.32 -0.74 -13.23
N ALA A 48 1.48 0.04 -12.55
CA ALA A 48 1.29 1.47 -12.85
C ALA A 48 2.41 2.33 -12.29
N ALA A 49 2.97 2.07 -11.09
CA ALA A 49 4.17 2.75 -10.64
C ALA A 49 5.33 2.46 -11.61
N VAL A 50 5.55 1.21 -12.02
CA VAL A 50 6.59 0.86 -13.01
C VAL A 50 6.31 1.42 -14.42
N SER A 51 5.04 1.48 -14.84
CA SER A 51 4.66 2.07 -16.15
C SER A 51 4.67 3.60 -16.16
N LEU A 52 4.42 4.26 -15.03
CA LEU A 52 4.44 5.73 -14.87
C LEU A 52 5.86 6.26 -14.59
N MET A 53 6.74 5.45 -13.99
CA MET A 53 8.12 5.83 -13.67
C MET A 53 9.10 5.74 -14.85
N ASN A 54 8.72 5.10 -15.97
CA ASN A 54 9.58 5.02 -17.15
C ASN A 54 9.29 6.20 -18.10
N PRO A 55 10.23 7.14 -18.34
CA PRO A 55 10.10 8.09 -19.44
C PRO A 55 9.96 7.29 -20.74
N ARG A 56 8.98 7.65 -21.59
CA ARG A 56 8.80 7.07 -22.93
C ARG A 56 10.12 7.20 -23.70
N ARG A 57 10.95 6.16 -23.68
CA ARG A 57 12.14 6.08 -24.54
C ARG A 57 11.66 6.15 -25.99
N PRO A 58 12.32 6.92 -26.87
CA PRO A 58 12.19 6.70 -28.31
C PRO A 58 12.49 5.24 -28.59
N LEU A 59 11.74 4.62 -29.51
CA LEU A 59 11.98 3.25 -30.00
C LEU A 59 13.38 3.15 -30.62
N ALA A 60 14.41 3.00 -29.79
CA ALA A 60 15.73 2.60 -30.19
C ALA A 60 15.83 1.08 -30.08
N SER A 61 16.51 0.49 -31.06
CA SER A 61 16.66 -0.96 -31.26
C SER A 61 16.92 -1.72 -29.97
N LEU A 62 16.09 -2.74 -29.71
CA LEU A 62 16.32 -3.78 -28.70
C LEU A 62 17.79 -4.22 -28.74
N GLU A 63 18.56 -3.85 -27.73
CA GLU A 63 19.82 -4.54 -27.44
C GLU A 63 19.45 -5.99 -27.13
N LYS A 64 19.83 -6.88 -28.05
CA LYS A 64 19.74 -8.31 -27.86
C LYS A 64 20.52 -8.64 -26.59
N VAL A 65 19.81 -9.01 -25.54
CA VAL A 65 20.39 -9.80 -24.46
C VAL A 65 21.04 -10.99 -25.15
N LYS A 66 22.39 -11.04 -25.15
CA LYS A 66 23.12 -12.24 -25.51
C LYS A 66 22.76 -13.28 -24.47
N VAL A 67 21.65 -13.98 -24.70
CA VAL A 67 21.49 -15.34 -24.22
C VAL A 67 22.71 -16.05 -24.78
N ARG A 68 23.68 -16.36 -23.92
CA ARG A 68 24.66 -17.40 -24.25
C ARG A 68 23.82 -18.66 -24.43
N THR A 69 23.43 -18.95 -25.66
CA THR A 69 23.07 -20.29 -26.08
C THR A 69 24.30 -21.13 -25.76
N LEU A 70 24.26 -21.82 -24.63
CA LEU A 70 25.16 -22.93 -24.40
C LEU A 70 24.86 -23.93 -25.52
N SER A 71 25.87 -24.23 -26.33
CA SER A 71 25.81 -25.38 -27.21
C SER A 71 25.43 -26.58 -26.35
N VAL A 72 24.35 -27.27 -26.72
CA VAL A 72 23.99 -28.56 -26.14
C VAL A 72 25.03 -29.56 -26.66
N GLU A 73 26.23 -29.50 -26.10
CA GLU A 73 27.11 -30.65 -26.07
C GLU A 73 26.53 -31.58 -25.01
N GLN A 74 26.27 -32.82 -25.39
CA GLN A 74 25.74 -33.86 -24.52
C GLN A 74 26.69 -34.01 -23.32
N ARG A 75 26.35 -33.39 -22.20
CA ARG A 75 27.05 -33.58 -20.93
C ARG A 75 26.72 -34.97 -20.42
N THR A 76 27.77 -35.71 -20.08
CA THR A 76 27.67 -37.05 -19.49
C THR A 76 27.36 -36.94 -18.00
N GLU A 77 26.87 -38.02 -17.40
CA GLU A 77 26.54 -38.11 -15.97
C GLU A 77 27.77 -37.75 -15.09
N GLU A 78 28.97 -38.12 -15.55
CA GLU A 78 30.26 -37.76 -14.94
C GLU A 78 30.58 -36.26 -14.98
N ASP A 79 30.08 -35.51 -15.99
CA ASP A 79 30.24 -34.04 -16.07
C ASP A 79 29.32 -33.30 -15.07
N ILE A 80 28.28 -33.98 -14.57
CA ILE A 80 27.30 -33.43 -13.61
C ILE A 80 27.75 -33.74 -12.18
N GLU A 81 28.20 -34.97 -11.94
CA GLU A 81 28.63 -35.46 -10.63
C GLU A 81 30.06 -35.04 -10.27
N GLY A 82 30.91 -34.82 -11.27
CA GLY A 82 32.33 -34.51 -11.11
C GLY A 82 33.15 -35.73 -10.73
N SER A 83 34.37 -35.85 -11.27
CA SER A 83 35.33 -36.88 -10.85
C SER A 83 35.71 -36.70 -9.37
N HIS A 84 35.90 -37.80 -8.64
CA HIS A 84 36.36 -37.84 -7.24
C HIS A 84 37.44 -36.80 -6.93
N GLY A 85 37.01 -35.61 -6.48
CA GLY A 85 37.90 -34.45 -6.36
C GLY A 85 37.36 -33.21 -7.09
N SER A 86 36.38 -32.56 -6.47
CA SER A 86 36.22 -31.10 -6.41
C SER A 86 35.87 -30.28 -7.67
N ASP A 87 35.10 -30.77 -8.64
CA ASP A 87 34.60 -29.89 -9.74
C ASP A 87 33.17 -30.20 -10.25
N GLY A 88 32.32 -30.87 -9.45
CA GLY A 88 30.90 -31.11 -9.80
C GLY A 88 29.98 -29.93 -9.48
N LEU A 89 28.95 -29.71 -10.31
CA LEU A 89 27.92 -28.65 -10.15
C LEU A 89 26.97 -28.88 -8.97
N LEU A 90 27.04 -30.05 -8.32
CA LEU A 90 26.16 -30.52 -7.24
C LEU A 90 26.89 -30.63 -5.88
N LEU A 91 27.64 -29.59 -5.49
CA LEU A 91 28.12 -29.46 -4.11
C LEU A 91 26.94 -29.14 -3.18
N GLY A 92 26.20 -30.16 -2.77
CA GLY A 92 25.04 -30.03 -1.91
C GLY A 92 24.23 -31.31 -1.67
N CYS A 93 24.69 -32.47 -2.16
CA CYS A 93 24.02 -33.74 -1.88
C CYS A 93 24.10 -34.04 -0.38
N PRO A 94 22.96 -34.24 0.33
CA PRO A 94 22.96 -34.72 1.70
C PRO A 94 23.72 -36.06 1.79
N ALA A 95 24.34 -36.36 2.94
CA ALA A 95 25.03 -37.64 3.14
C ALA A 95 24.12 -38.82 2.78
N ASP A 96 24.63 -39.71 1.92
CA ASP A 96 23.92 -40.83 1.27
C ASP A 96 22.83 -41.45 2.14
N GLU A 97 21.57 -41.11 1.85
CA GLU A 97 20.45 -41.96 2.25
C GLU A 97 20.56 -43.27 1.44
N PRO A 98 20.38 -44.45 2.07
CA PRO A 98 20.53 -45.72 1.38
C PRO A 98 19.61 -45.77 0.16
N GLU A 99 20.16 -46.13 -1.01
CA GLU A 99 19.43 -46.31 -2.27
C GLU A 99 18.25 -47.26 -2.07
N GLN A 100 17.08 -46.71 -1.77
CA GLN A 100 15.84 -47.46 -1.82
C GLN A 100 15.38 -47.49 -3.28
N PRO A 101 15.03 -48.68 -3.81
CA PRO A 101 14.57 -48.78 -5.19
C PRO A 101 13.34 -47.89 -5.38
N ILE A 102 13.45 -46.97 -6.36
CA ILE A 102 12.37 -46.07 -6.76
C ILE A 102 11.24 -46.96 -7.31
N THR A 103 10.26 -47.25 -6.46
CA THR A 103 9.07 -48.02 -6.84
C THR A 103 8.22 -47.19 -7.80
N GLU A 104 7.70 -47.81 -8.87
CA GLU A 104 7.05 -47.19 -10.05
C GLU A 104 5.81 -46.30 -9.79
N LYS A 105 5.43 -46.09 -8.52
CA LYS A 105 4.57 -44.99 -8.04
C LYS A 105 5.01 -44.60 -6.64
N SER A 106 6.11 -43.87 -6.55
CA SER A 106 6.64 -43.46 -5.25
C SER A 106 5.59 -42.63 -4.50
N LEU A 107 5.53 -42.75 -3.17
CA LEU A 107 4.67 -41.90 -2.34
C LEU A 107 4.91 -40.41 -2.61
N LEU A 108 6.11 -40.05 -3.07
CA LEU A 108 6.49 -38.70 -3.47
C LEU A 108 5.69 -38.23 -4.69
N GLU A 109 5.58 -39.04 -5.75
CA GLU A 109 4.77 -38.68 -6.93
C GLU A 109 3.30 -38.44 -6.59
N ILE A 110 2.75 -39.23 -5.67
CA ILE A 110 1.36 -39.06 -5.20
C ILE A 110 1.22 -37.74 -4.44
N VAL A 111 2.16 -37.44 -3.53
CA VAL A 111 2.18 -36.18 -2.78
C VAL A 111 2.29 -34.99 -3.73
N ASP A 112 3.18 -35.05 -4.71
CA ASP A 112 3.37 -33.99 -5.71
C ASP A 112 2.11 -33.78 -6.54
N GLY A 113 1.46 -34.88 -6.95
CA GLY A 113 0.16 -34.85 -7.61
C GLY A 113 -0.90 -34.15 -6.76
N ILE A 114 -0.97 -34.42 -5.46
CA ILE A 114 -1.92 -33.78 -4.54
C ILE A 114 -1.65 -32.27 -4.41
N VAL A 115 -0.38 -31.88 -4.20
CA VAL A 115 0.00 -30.47 -4.08
C VAL A 115 -0.28 -29.73 -5.39
N MET A 116 0.10 -30.31 -6.53
CA MET A 116 -0.15 -29.74 -7.85
C MET A 116 -1.66 -29.59 -8.13
N MET A 117 -2.47 -30.60 -7.82
CA MET A 117 -3.93 -30.52 -7.97
C MET A 117 -4.54 -29.41 -7.10
N TYR A 118 -4.03 -29.23 -5.88
CA TYR A 118 -4.48 -28.15 -5.01
C TYR A 118 -4.15 -26.77 -5.61
N ASN A 119 -2.92 -26.61 -6.10
CA ASN A 119 -2.45 -25.38 -6.73
C ASN A 119 -3.26 -25.02 -7.99
N LEU A 120 -3.51 -26.01 -8.84
CA LEU A 120 -4.17 -25.80 -10.14
C LEU A 120 -5.67 -25.54 -10.02
N SER A 121 -6.37 -26.16 -9.06
CA SER A 121 -7.84 -26.16 -9.08
C SER A 121 -8.51 -26.07 -7.71
N VAL A 122 -8.08 -26.85 -6.71
CA VAL A 122 -8.86 -27.01 -5.46
C VAL A 122 -8.99 -25.68 -4.72
N HIS A 123 -7.89 -24.92 -4.59
CA HIS A 123 -7.92 -23.64 -3.88
C HIS A 123 -8.94 -22.65 -4.48
N GLN A 124 -8.97 -22.54 -5.81
CA GLN A 124 -9.91 -21.64 -6.50
C GLN A 124 -11.36 -22.07 -6.29
N GLN A 125 -11.63 -23.38 -6.28
CA GLN A 125 -12.98 -23.89 -6.04
C GLN A 125 -13.43 -23.67 -4.60
N LEU A 126 -12.54 -23.80 -3.61
CA LEU A 126 -12.82 -23.43 -2.22
C LEU A 126 -13.23 -21.95 -2.15
N GLY A 127 -12.45 -21.04 -2.75
CA GLY A 127 -12.79 -19.61 -2.77
C GLY A 127 -14.16 -19.31 -3.41
N LYS A 128 -14.53 -20.01 -4.50
CA LYS A 128 -15.85 -19.85 -5.13
C LYS A 128 -17.02 -20.25 -4.22
N MET A 129 -16.83 -21.18 -3.30
CA MET A 129 -17.89 -21.65 -2.41
C MET A 129 -18.21 -20.64 -1.30
N VAL A 130 -17.23 -19.79 -0.90
CA VAL A 130 -17.47 -18.62 -0.04
C VAL A 130 -18.50 -17.67 -0.69
N GLY A 131 -18.50 -17.64 -2.03
CA GLY A 131 -19.56 -17.15 -2.92
C GLY A 131 -20.97 -17.15 -2.32
N VAL A 132 -21.36 -18.32 -1.84
CA VAL A 132 -22.72 -18.60 -1.40
C VAL A 132 -23.04 -17.90 -0.08
N SER A 133 -22.05 -17.69 0.79
CA SER A 133 -22.25 -17.00 2.07
C SER A 133 -22.61 -15.53 1.86
N ASP A 134 -21.94 -14.85 0.93
CA ASP A 134 -22.26 -13.46 0.58
C ASP A 134 -23.63 -13.36 -0.08
N ASP A 135 -23.96 -14.28 -1.00
CA ASP A 135 -25.29 -14.34 -1.60
C ASP A 135 -26.37 -14.49 -0.50
N VAL A 136 -26.16 -15.38 0.47
CA VAL A 136 -27.07 -15.52 1.62
C VAL A 136 -27.24 -14.18 2.35
N ASN A 137 -26.15 -13.46 2.61
CA ASN A 137 -26.21 -12.19 3.32
C ASN A 137 -26.89 -11.08 2.48
N GLU A 138 -26.60 -10.96 1.18
CA GLU A 138 -27.21 -9.98 0.28
C GLU A 138 -28.73 -10.18 0.22
N TYR A 139 -29.19 -11.43 0.10
CA TYR A 139 -30.63 -11.76 0.10
C TYR A 139 -31.27 -11.56 1.48
N ALA A 140 -30.56 -11.84 2.57
CA ALA A 140 -31.07 -11.58 3.92
C ALA A 140 -31.28 -10.07 4.17
N ILE A 141 -30.33 -9.23 3.74
CA ILE A 141 -30.47 -7.77 3.81
C ILE A 141 -31.61 -7.29 2.91
N ALA A 142 -31.68 -7.77 1.66
CA ALA A 142 -32.74 -7.38 0.74
C ALA A 142 -34.13 -7.78 1.25
N LEU A 143 -34.27 -8.95 1.88
CA LEU A 143 -35.50 -9.40 2.51
C LEU A 143 -35.90 -8.46 3.67
N LYS A 144 -34.97 -8.16 4.57
CA LYS A 144 -35.21 -7.23 5.68
C LYS A 144 -35.62 -5.84 5.20
N ASP A 145 -34.91 -5.28 4.21
CA ASP A 145 -35.26 -3.99 3.62
C ASP A 145 -36.66 -4.01 2.98
N THR A 146 -37.04 -5.14 2.40
CA THR A 146 -38.37 -5.33 1.80
C THR A 146 -39.46 -5.40 2.88
N GLU A 147 -39.22 -6.11 3.97
CA GLU A 147 -40.10 -6.16 5.15
C GLU A 147 -40.32 -4.78 5.76
N GLU A 148 -39.26 -3.98 5.88
CA GLU A 148 -39.37 -2.60 6.34
C GLU A 148 -40.17 -1.72 5.37
N LYS A 149 -40.02 -1.90 4.05
CA LYS A 149 -40.81 -1.18 3.04
C LYS A 149 -42.28 -1.58 3.11
N ILE A 150 -42.59 -2.85 3.33
CA ILE A 150 -43.96 -3.35 3.54
C ILE A 150 -44.58 -2.67 4.76
N ALA A 151 -43.86 -2.66 5.90
CA ALA A 151 -44.35 -2.05 7.13
C ALA A 151 -44.63 -0.54 6.99
N LYS A 152 -43.87 0.16 6.14
CA LYS A 152 -44.03 1.60 5.86
C LYS A 152 -45.00 1.90 4.71
N CYS A 153 -45.56 0.89 4.04
CA CYS A 153 -46.35 1.08 2.83
C CYS A 153 -47.71 1.75 3.13
N PRO A 154 -48.08 2.85 2.44
CA PRO A 154 -49.38 3.50 2.65
C PRO A 154 -50.55 2.62 2.25
N LYS A 155 -51.60 2.55 3.08
CA LYS A 155 -52.83 1.75 2.84
C LYS A 155 -53.55 2.05 1.51
N ARG A 156 -53.29 3.21 0.88
CA ARG A 156 -53.90 3.64 -0.39
C ARG A 156 -53.22 3.05 -1.63
N ARG A 157 -52.00 2.52 -1.53
CA ARG A 157 -51.22 1.95 -2.64
C ARG A 157 -51.14 0.43 -2.53
N LYS A 158 -52.26 -0.24 -2.79
CA LYS A 158 -52.36 -1.71 -2.75
C LYS A 158 -51.50 -2.38 -3.83
N ASP A 159 -51.37 -1.72 -4.98
CA ASP A 159 -50.50 -2.10 -6.10
C ASP A 159 -49.04 -2.30 -5.65
N ILE A 160 -48.50 -1.33 -4.90
CA ILE A 160 -47.12 -1.39 -4.39
C ILE A 160 -47.00 -2.48 -3.32
N LEU A 161 -47.99 -2.59 -2.43
CA LEU A 161 -47.98 -3.59 -1.36
C LEU A 161 -47.97 -5.01 -1.94
N GLU A 162 -48.75 -5.28 -2.99
CA GLU A 162 -48.78 -6.57 -3.67
C GLU A 162 -47.42 -6.92 -4.30
N GLU A 163 -46.76 -5.98 -4.96
CA GLU A 163 -45.42 -6.20 -5.53
C GLU A 163 -44.33 -6.39 -4.46
N LEU A 164 -44.43 -5.67 -3.34
CA LEU A 164 -43.51 -5.86 -2.21
C LEU A 164 -43.70 -7.25 -1.56
N ILE A 165 -44.94 -7.72 -1.41
CA ILE A 165 -45.24 -9.07 -0.89
C ILE A 165 -44.71 -10.15 -1.85
N LYS A 166 -44.88 -9.97 -3.16
CA LYS A 166 -44.27 -10.88 -4.16
C LYS A 166 -42.75 -10.91 -4.03
N SER A 167 -42.13 -9.73 -3.92
CA SER A 167 -40.67 -9.60 -3.74
C SER A 167 -40.19 -10.26 -2.45
N GLN A 168 -40.89 -10.06 -1.34
CA GLN A 168 -40.62 -10.72 -0.06
C GLN A 168 -40.64 -12.24 -0.20
N LYS A 169 -41.65 -12.78 -0.89
CA LYS A 169 -41.76 -14.23 -1.14
C LYS A 169 -40.57 -14.75 -1.95
N VAL A 170 -40.21 -14.07 -3.04
CA VAL A 170 -39.07 -14.44 -3.89
C VAL A 170 -37.76 -14.42 -3.10
N PHE A 171 -37.51 -13.36 -2.32
CA PHE A 171 -36.32 -13.25 -1.50
C PHE A 171 -36.27 -14.32 -0.41
N SER A 172 -37.39 -14.61 0.25
CA SER A 172 -37.49 -15.65 1.28
C SER A 172 -37.24 -17.06 0.71
N GLU A 173 -37.86 -17.40 -0.42
CA GLU A 173 -37.63 -18.69 -1.09
C GLU A 173 -36.18 -18.84 -1.51
N LYS A 174 -35.60 -17.80 -2.13
CA LYS A 174 -34.20 -17.82 -2.56
C LYS A 174 -33.24 -17.93 -1.38
N LEU A 175 -33.50 -17.19 -0.30
CA LEU A 175 -32.72 -17.25 0.93
C LEU A 175 -32.76 -18.66 1.53
N ASN A 176 -33.92 -19.32 1.55
CA ASN A 176 -34.05 -20.69 2.05
C ASN A 176 -33.20 -21.67 1.24
N HIS A 177 -33.26 -21.60 -0.10
CA HIS A 177 -32.42 -22.42 -0.98
C HIS A 177 -30.92 -22.17 -0.76
N LEU A 178 -30.50 -20.91 -0.68
CA LEU A 178 -29.09 -20.55 -0.45
C LEU A 178 -28.62 -21.01 0.94
N SER A 179 -29.47 -20.88 1.97
CA SER A 179 -29.18 -21.32 3.34
C SER A 179 -28.97 -22.83 3.42
N ARG A 180 -29.81 -23.62 2.74
CA ARG A 180 -29.62 -25.09 2.64
C ARG A 180 -28.32 -25.44 1.92
N ARG A 181 -28.00 -24.74 0.83
CA ARG A 181 -26.75 -24.93 0.10
C ARG A 181 -25.54 -24.59 0.97
N LEU A 182 -25.59 -23.48 1.72
CA LEU A 182 -24.54 -23.08 2.64
C LEU A 182 -24.34 -24.11 3.77
N ALA A 183 -25.43 -24.63 4.33
CA ALA A 183 -25.37 -25.70 5.32
C ALA A 183 -24.68 -26.97 4.77
N TRP A 184 -25.01 -27.37 3.53
CA TRP A 184 -24.35 -28.50 2.86
C TRP A 184 -22.86 -28.23 2.61
N ILE A 185 -22.50 -27.02 2.14
CA ILE A 185 -21.10 -26.61 1.95
C ILE A 185 -20.33 -26.68 3.28
N ASN A 186 -20.90 -26.16 4.36
CA ASN A 186 -20.26 -26.17 5.67
C ASN A 186 -20.07 -27.60 6.20
N ALA A 187 -21.05 -28.48 5.97
CA ALA A 187 -20.98 -29.88 6.42
C ALA A 187 -20.00 -30.74 5.61
N THR A 188 -19.79 -30.43 4.32
CA THR A 188 -19.03 -31.31 3.40
C THR A 188 -17.68 -30.75 2.97
N ILE A 189 -17.61 -29.44 2.69
CA ILE A 189 -16.43 -28.77 2.12
C ILE A 189 -15.64 -28.06 3.22
N TYR A 190 -16.32 -27.30 4.09
CA TYR A 190 -15.70 -26.60 5.22
C TYR A 190 -15.80 -27.37 6.54
N SER A 191 -15.82 -28.70 6.43
CA SER A 191 -15.86 -29.59 7.59
C SER A 191 -14.53 -29.59 8.34
N ARG A 192 -14.56 -30.03 9.61
CA ARG A 192 -13.35 -30.18 10.43
C ARG A 192 -12.33 -31.15 9.82
N GLU A 193 -12.81 -32.22 9.19
CA GLU A 193 -11.95 -33.19 8.51
C GLU A 193 -11.22 -32.54 7.32
N LYS A 194 -11.92 -31.77 6.49
CA LYS A 194 -11.29 -31.06 5.37
C LYS A 194 -10.35 -29.95 5.80
N MET A 195 -10.61 -29.34 6.95
CA MET A 195 -9.67 -28.42 7.57
C MET A 195 -8.36 -29.12 7.97
N LEU A 196 -8.44 -30.32 8.55
CA LEU A 196 -7.27 -31.13 8.90
C LEU A 196 -6.51 -31.58 7.65
N ASP A 197 -7.19 -31.95 6.56
CA ASP A 197 -6.56 -32.29 5.27
C ASP A 197 -5.73 -31.12 4.71
N ILE A 198 -6.29 -29.91 4.68
CA ILE A 198 -5.58 -28.71 4.20
C ILE A 198 -4.45 -28.33 5.16
N TYR A 199 -4.64 -28.50 6.46
CA TYR A 199 -3.59 -28.26 7.44
C TYR A 199 -2.43 -29.24 7.31
N TRP A 200 -2.72 -30.52 7.04
CA TRP A 200 -1.71 -31.52 6.70
C TRP A 200 -0.94 -31.10 5.44
N LEU A 201 -1.65 -30.69 4.38
CA LEU A 201 -1.03 -30.24 3.13
C LEU A 201 -0.10 -29.03 3.34
N LEU A 202 -0.53 -28.06 4.14
CA LEU A 202 0.30 -26.92 4.55
C LEU A 202 1.60 -27.38 5.22
N ARG A 203 1.50 -28.30 6.19
CA ARG A 203 2.67 -28.84 6.90
C ARG A 203 3.61 -29.63 6.01
N VAL A 204 3.07 -30.37 5.03
CA VAL A 204 3.87 -31.04 3.99
C VAL A 204 4.65 -30.00 3.19
N CYS A 205 3.98 -28.97 2.65
CA CYS A 205 4.64 -27.94 1.85
C CYS A 205 5.74 -27.20 2.65
N ILE A 206 5.46 -26.83 3.90
CA ILE A 206 6.45 -26.19 4.78
C ILE A 206 7.69 -27.08 4.95
N ARG A 207 7.51 -28.38 5.23
CA ARG A 207 8.63 -29.32 5.38
C ARG A 207 9.41 -29.50 4.10
N THR A 208 8.73 -29.61 2.95
CA THR A 208 9.38 -29.71 1.64
C THR A 208 10.21 -28.47 1.33
N ILE A 209 9.66 -27.27 1.57
CA ILE A 209 10.37 -26.01 1.36
C ILE A 209 11.59 -25.92 2.29
N GLU A 210 11.45 -26.23 3.58
CA GLU A 210 12.58 -26.22 4.53
C GLU A 210 13.65 -27.27 4.21
N HIS A 211 13.27 -28.40 3.63
CA HIS A 211 14.22 -29.40 3.17
C HIS A 211 14.95 -28.91 1.92
N GLY A 212 14.23 -28.41 0.91
CA GLY A 212 14.84 -27.82 -0.28
C GLY A 212 15.70 -26.61 0.05
N ASP A 213 15.33 -25.79 1.04
CA ASP A 213 16.12 -24.64 1.44
C ASP A 213 17.52 -25.04 1.98
N ARG A 214 17.62 -26.22 2.59
CA ARG A 214 18.88 -26.81 3.10
C ARG A 214 19.78 -27.37 2.01
N THR A 215 19.28 -27.58 0.79
CA THR A 215 20.09 -28.03 -0.35
C THR A 215 20.75 -26.86 -1.10
N GLU A 216 20.76 -25.67 -0.48
CA GLU A 216 21.45 -24.46 -0.96
C GLU A 216 21.05 -24.04 -2.38
N SER A 217 21.96 -24.18 -3.35
CA SER A 217 21.74 -23.80 -4.74
C SER A 217 20.63 -24.62 -5.41
N LEU A 218 20.44 -25.87 -4.96
CA LEU A 218 19.44 -26.78 -5.53
C LEU A 218 18.00 -26.37 -5.21
N PHE A 219 17.80 -25.51 -4.20
CA PHE A 219 16.49 -24.91 -3.93
C PHE A 219 15.91 -24.20 -5.16
N ALA A 220 16.75 -23.66 -6.05
CA ALA A 220 16.31 -22.99 -7.27
C ALA A 220 15.53 -23.92 -8.25
N PHE A 221 15.68 -25.24 -8.12
CA PHE A 221 14.95 -26.24 -8.90
C PHE A 221 13.68 -26.75 -8.21
N THR A 222 13.42 -26.32 -6.97
CA THR A 222 12.20 -26.71 -6.25
C THR A 222 10.99 -26.14 -6.98
N PRO A 223 9.97 -26.96 -7.33
CA PRO A 223 8.77 -26.47 -7.99
C PRO A 223 8.06 -25.37 -7.20
N GLU A 224 7.76 -24.25 -7.88
CA GLU A 224 7.16 -23.09 -7.22
C GLU A 224 5.78 -23.35 -6.60
N PHE A 225 5.08 -24.41 -7.05
CA PHE A 225 3.76 -24.74 -6.55
C PHE A 225 3.76 -25.08 -5.04
N TYR A 226 4.86 -25.57 -4.45
CA TYR A 226 4.89 -25.80 -2.99
C TYR A 226 4.78 -24.49 -2.21
N LEU A 227 5.46 -23.43 -2.66
CA LEU A 227 5.36 -22.10 -2.05
C LEU A 227 3.94 -21.56 -2.20
N ASN A 228 3.36 -21.67 -3.41
CA ASN A 228 1.99 -21.25 -3.68
C ASN A 228 0.98 -21.99 -2.79
N VAL A 229 1.07 -23.32 -2.70
CA VAL A 229 0.18 -24.12 -1.86
C VAL A 229 0.37 -23.79 -0.38
N ALA A 230 1.59 -23.60 0.12
CA ALA A 230 1.79 -23.19 1.52
C ALA A 230 1.05 -21.88 1.85
N MET A 231 1.17 -20.86 0.99
CA MET A 231 0.48 -19.58 1.18
C MET A 231 -1.05 -19.72 1.03
N ASN A 232 -1.50 -20.44 0.01
CA ASN A 232 -2.91 -20.61 -0.30
C ASN A 232 -3.65 -21.48 0.72
N SER A 233 -3.01 -22.53 1.24
CA SER A 233 -3.54 -23.37 2.31
C SER A 233 -3.69 -22.58 3.61
N TYR A 234 -2.70 -21.76 3.99
CA TYR A 234 -2.86 -20.83 5.12
C TYR A 234 -4.04 -19.88 4.91
N SER A 235 -4.12 -19.25 3.74
CA SER A 235 -5.21 -18.34 3.38
C SER A 235 -6.59 -19.02 3.48
N ALA A 236 -6.71 -20.25 2.98
CA ALA A 236 -7.94 -21.03 3.04
C ALA A 236 -8.34 -21.37 4.48
N LEU A 237 -7.41 -21.88 5.29
CA LEU A 237 -7.65 -22.24 6.69
C LEU A 237 -8.15 -21.03 7.50
N LYS A 238 -7.58 -19.86 7.24
CA LYS A 238 -7.94 -18.61 7.91
C LYS A 238 -9.31 -18.08 7.46
N ASN A 239 -9.55 -18.05 6.14
CA ASN A 239 -10.64 -17.26 5.56
C ASN A 239 -11.88 -18.08 5.20
N TYR A 240 -11.77 -19.39 4.98
CA TYR A 240 -12.88 -20.18 4.42
C TYR A 240 -13.60 -21.06 5.45
N PHE A 241 -12.92 -21.50 6.50
CA PHE A 241 -13.49 -22.42 7.51
C PHE A 241 -14.18 -21.70 8.69
N SER A 242 -13.81 -20.45 8.93
CA SER A 242 -14.43 -19.59 9.94
C SER A 242 -15.86 -19.19 9.51
N PRO A 243 -16.85 -19.10 10.42
CA PRO A 243 -16.77 -19.21 11.88
C PRO A 243 -17.02 -20.63 12.42
N VAL A 244 -17.23 -21.63 11.55
CA VAL A 244 -17.65 -22.99 11.97
C VAL A 244 -16.49 -23.75 12.61
N ASN A 245 -15.29 -23.63 12.05
CA ASN A 245 -14.09 -24.25 12.59
C ASN A 245 -12.99 -23.19 12.74
N SER A 246 -12.34 -23.16 13.91
CA SER A 246 -11.25 -22.22 14.19
C SER A 246 -9.88 -22.84 13.88
N MET A 247 -9.03 -22.07 13.20
CA MET A 247 -7.65 -22.47 12.90
C MET A 247 -6.80 -22.61 14.16
N GLU A 248 -7.18 -21.92 15.24
CA GLU A 248 -6.48 -21.92 16.52
C GLU A 248 -6.60 -23.26 17.26
N GLU A 249 -7.60 -24.08 16.92
CA GLU A 249 -7.80 -25.41 17.50
C GLU A 249 -6.92 -26.50 16.85
N LEU A 250 -6.16 -26.16 15.80
CA LEU A 250 -5.33 -27.13 15.09
C LEU A 250 -4.07 -27.49 15.90
N PRO A 251 -3.65 -28.77 15.90
CA PRO A 251 -2.52 -29.22 16.69
C PRO A 251 -1.21 -28.58 16.21
N GLY A 252 -0.48 -27.93 17.12
CA GLY A 252 0.77 -27.25 16.80
C GLY A 252 0.59 -26.02 15.89
N TYR A 253 -0.59 -25.41 15.86
CA TYR A 253 -0.89 -24.26 15.01
C TYR A 253 0.14 -23.13 15.12
N GLU A 254 0.51 -22.75 16.35
CA GLU A 254 1.48 -21.67 16.57
C GLU A 254 2.87 -21.98 15.99
N GLU A 255 3.32 -23.23 16.09
CA GLU A 255 4.59 -23.69 15.51
C GLU A 255 4.52 -23.63 13.98
N THR A 256 3.43 -24.13 13.40
CA THR A 256 3.20 -24.09 11.94
C THR A 256 3.18 -22.65 11.42
N LEU A 257 2.55 -21.71 12.12
CA LEU A 257 2.60 -20.29 11.76
C LEU A 257 4.02 -19.73 11.82
N THR A 258 4.79 -20.08 12.85
CA THR A 258 6.16 -19.58 13.03
C THR A 258 7.08 -20.09 11.92
N ARG A 259 6.91 -21.35 11.51
CA ARG A 259 7.64 -21.94 10.38
C ARG A 259 7.27 -21.31 9.04
N LEU A 260 5.98 -21.09 8.78
CA LEU A 260 5.56 -20.36 7.58
C LEU A 260 6.04 -18.91 7.61
N ALA A 261 6.03 -18.24 8.77
CA ALA A 261 6.59 -16.89 8.92
C ALA A 261 8.09 -16.84 8.58
N ALA A 262 8.87 -17.85 8.99
CA ALA A 262 10.29 -17.96 8.64
C ALA A 262 10.48 -18.12 7.12
N ILE A 263 9.68 -18.96 6.47
CA ILE A 263 9.69 -19.11 5.01
C ILE A 263 9.37 -17.76 4.34
N LEU A 264 8.28 -17.08 4.75
CA LEU A 264 7.88 -15.80 4.18
C LEU A 264 8.94 -14.71 4.37
N ALA A 265 9.52 -14.62 5.56
CA ALA A 265 10.53 -13.62 5.92
C ALA A 265 11.85 -13.80 5.16
N LYS A 266 12.24 -15.04 4.84
CA LYS A 266 13.45 -15.34 4.07
C LYS A 266 13.22 -15.22 2.56
N HIS A 267 12.17 -15.86 2.04
CA HIS A 267 12.10 -16.17 0.62
C HIS A 267 11.58 -15.02 -0.26
N PHE A 268 10.91 -14.00 0.29
CA PHE A 268 10.42 -12.87 -0.51
C PHE A 268 11.53 -12.07 -1.22
N ALA A 269 12.75 -12.11 -0.67
CA ALA A 269 13.94 -11.43 -1.20
C ALA A 269 15.05 -12.43 -1.60
N ASP A 270 14.72 -13.72 -1.74
CA ASP A 270 15.71 -14.75 -2.05
C ASP A 270 16.13 -14.67 -3.53
N PRO A 271 17.44 -14.58 -3.83
CA PRO A 271 17.93 -14.52 -5.20
C PRO A 271 17.71 -15.83 -5.97
N ARG A 272 17.57 -16.98 -5.30
CA ARG A 272 17.31 -18.29 -5.93
C ARG A 272 15.92 -18.38 -6.54
N ILE A 273 14.96 -17.58 -6.06
CA ILE A 273 13.62 -17.51 -6.62
C ILE A 273 13.62 -16.51 -7.77
N VAL A 274 13.60 -16.99 -9.01
CA VAL A 274 13.63 -16.12 -10.19
C VAL A 274 12.24 -15.57 -10.55
N GLY A 275 11.18 -16.34 -10.31
CA GLY A 275 9.80 -15.98 -10.65
C GLY A 275 9.32 -14.71 -9.94
N THR A 276 8.94 -13.69 -10.71
CA THR A 276 8.44 -12.41 -10.16
C THR A 276 7.06 -12.57 -9.52
N ASP A 277 6.20 -13.42 -10.08
CA ASP A 277 4.84 -13.63 -9.59
C ASP A 277 4.82 -14.32 -8.23
N ILE A 278 5.70 -15.30 -8.02
CA ILE A 278 5.85 -15.97 -6.72
C ILE A 278 6.49 -15.03 -5.69
N LYS A 279 7.44 -14.18 -6.08
CA LYS A 279 8.01 -13.15 -5.21
C LYS A 279 6.96 -12.15 -4.74
N ASP A 280 6.10 -11.67 -5.65
CA ASP A 280 4.97 -10.81 -5.30
C ASP A 280 3.98 -11.53 -4.37
N SER A 281 3.70 -12.81 -4.63
CA SER A 281 2.82 -13.63 -3.78
C SER A 281 3.38 -13.81 -2.37
N LEU A 282 4.69 -14.09 -2.23
CA LEU A 282 5.39 -14.16 -0.93
C LEU A 282 5.31 -12.83 -0.18
N MET A 283 5.55 -11.72 -0.88
CA MET A 283 5.46 -10.38 -0.32
C MET A 283 4.03 -10.06 0.16
N GLN A 284 3.02 -10.40 -0.65
CA GLN A 284 1.61 -10.22 -0.31
C GLN A 284 1.18 -11.12 0.86
N ALA A 285 1.69 -12.35 0.92
CA ALA A 285 1.44 -13.25 2.04
C ALA A 285 2.07 -12.72 3.33
N LEU A 286 3.31 -12.21 3.28
CA LEU A 286 3.97 -11.57 4.42
C LEU A 286 3.22 -10.32 4.89
N ALA A 287 2.77 -9.49 3.95
CA ALA A 287 1.90 -8.35 4.20
C ALA A 287 0.62 -8.80 4.94
N SER A 288 -0.09 -9.80 4.43
CA SER A 288 -1.25 -10.36 5.13
C SER A 288 -0.89 -10.89 6.53
N TYR A 289 0.24 -11.56 6.69
CA TYR A 289 0.72 -12.11 7.97
C TYR A 289 0.88 -11.05 9.05
N VAL A 290 1.52 -9.93 8.74
CA VAL A 290 1.75 -8.86 9.73
C VAL A 290 0.47 -8.12 10.11
N CYS A 291 -0.65 -8.36 9.40
CA CYS A 291 -1.92 -7.73 9.71
C CYS A 291 -2.70 -8.33 10.87
N TYR A 292 -2.43 -9.58 11.25
CA TYR A 292 -3.22 -10.27 12.27
C TYR A 292 -2.37 -10.61 13.50
N PRO A 293 -2.90 -10.48 14.73
CA PRO A 293 -2.12 -10.65 15.95
C PRO A 293 -1.38 -11.99 16.05
N HIS A 294 -2.03 -13.12 15.76
CA HIS A 294 -1.41 -14.45 15.89
C HIS A 294 -0.29 -14.69 14.87
N SER A 295 -0.50 -14.28 13.61
CA SER A 295 0.51 -14.41 12.56
C SER A 295 1.64 -13.38 12.72
N LEU A 296 1.37 -12.17 13.22
CA LEU A 296 2.41 -11.21 13.57
C LEU A 296 3.29 -11.72 14.71
N ARG A 297 2.69 -12.29 15.78
CA ARG A 297 3.44 -12.95 16.86
C ARG A 297 4.31 -14.09 16.34
N ALA A 298 3.85 -14.81 15.31
CA ALA A 298 4.65 -15.84 14.67
C ALA A 298 5.90 -15.25 13.97
N VAL A 299 5.76 -14.11 13.27
CA VAL A 299 6.90 -13.35 12.72
C VAL A 299 7.84 -12.87 13.82
N GLU A 300 7.31 -12.45 14.98
CA GLU A 300 8.13 -12.01 16.12
C GLU A 300 8.93 -13.14 16.79
N ARG A 301 8.47 -14.40 16.66
CA ARG A 301 9.11 -15.59 17.24
C ARG A 301 10.20 -16.23 16.36
N ILE A 302 10.31 -15.85 15.09
CA ILE A 302 11.37 -16.39 14.22
C ILE A 302 12.75 -15.94 14.72
N PRO A 303 13.85 -16.65 14.35
CA PRO A 303 15.20 -16.31 14.77
C PRO A 303 15.55 -14.84 14.50
N GLU A 304 16.30 -14.22 15.42
CA GLU A 304 16.62 -12.79 15.33
C GLU A 304 17.33 -12.41 14.04
N GLU A 305 18.31 -13.22 13.62
CA GLU A 305 19.03 -13.02 12.36
C GLU A 305 18.08 -12.94 11.15
N GLN A 306 17.03 -13.78 11.13
CA GLN A 306 16.03 -13.75 10.07
C GLN A 306 15.14 -12.51 10.16
N ARG A 307 14.75 -12.07 11.37
CA ARG A 307 13.98 -10.82 11.56
C ARG A 307 14.77 -9.60 11.10
N VAL A 308 16.07 -9.54 11.42
CA VAL A 308 16.97 -8.46 11.01
C VAL A 308 17.18 -8.49 9.50
N ALA A 309 17.42 -9.67 8.90
CA ALA A 309 17.55 -9.82 7.45
C ALA A 309 16.28 -9.42 6.69
N MET A 310 15.10 -9.84 7.19
CA MET A 310 13.80 -9.42 6.67
C MET A 310 13.68 -7.89 6.71
N MET A 311 13.96 -7.27 7.85
CA MET A 311 13.87 -5.81 8.00
C MET A 311 14.85 -5.08 7.08
N LYS A 312 16.08 -5.57 6.93
CA LYS A 312 17.06 -5.03 5.98
C LYS A 312 16.53 -5.06 4.54
N ASN A 313 15.88 -6.15 4.13
CA ASN A 313 15.28 -6.28 2.80
C ASN A 313 14.03 -5.39 2.59
N LEU A 314 13.29 -5.06 3.67
CA LEU A 314 12.17 -4.11 3.65
C LEU A 314 12.66 -2.65 3.54
N LEU A 315 13.82 -2.34 4.13
CA LEU A 315 14.48 -1.02 4.10
C LEU A 315 15.37 -0.78 2.88
N ALA A 316 15.43 -1.73 1.95
CA ALA A 316 16.14 -1.52 0.70
C ALA A 316 15.54 -0.33 -0.08
N PRO A 317 16.37 0.47 -0.77
CA PRO A 317 15.90 1.64 -1.50
C PRO A 317 14.79 1.31 -2.51
N TYR A 318 13.86 2.24 -2.71
CA TYR A 318 12.70 2.05 -3.59
C TYR A 318 13.01 2.16 -5.09
N GLU A 319 14.26 2.45 -5.44
CA GLU A 319 14.69 2.58 -6.82
C GLU A 319 14.76 1.20 -7.50
N GLN A 320 14.25 1.12 -8.74
CA GLN A 320 14.35 -0.06 -9.61
C GLN A 320 13.71 -1.35 -9.06
N ARG A 321 12.84 -1.26 -8.04
CA ARG A 321 12.07 -2.41 -7.53
C ARG A 321 10.63 -2.03 -7.16
N PRO A 322 9.70 -3.00 -7.18
CA PRO A 322 8.40 -2.83 -6.54
C PRO A 322 8.57 -2.60 -5.03
N TRP A 323 8.00 -1.52 -4.51
CA TRP A 323 8.15 -1.08 -3.11
C TRP A 323 6.83 -0.88 -2.37
N ALA A 324 5.69 -0.83 -3.05
CA ALA A 324 4.40 -0.53 -2.42
C ALA A 324 4.07 -1.52 -1.28
N GLN A 325 4.34 -2.81 -1.49
CA GLN A 325 4.09 -3.85 -0.49
C GLN A 325 5.06 -3.77 0.70
N THR A 326 6.35 -3.49 0.47
CA THR A 326 7.33 -3.34 1.56
C THR A 326 7.01 -2.12 2.41
N ASN A 327 6.65 -1.00 1.76
CA ASN A 327 6.17 0.20 2.44
C ASN A 327 4.89 -0.08 3.25
N TRP A 328 3.95 -0.83 2.69
CA TRP A 328 2.72 -1.18 3.39
C TRP A 328 2.98 -2.07 4.62
N ILE A 329 3.94 -3.01 4.54
CA ILE A 329 4.39 -3.79 5.71
C ILE A 329 4.90 -2.84 6.80
N LEU A 330 5.79 -1.91 6.47
CA LEU A 330 6.34 -0.93 7.43
C LEU A 330 5.23 -0.09 8.08
N VAL A 331 4.28 0.42 7.29
CA VAL A 331 3.12 1.16 7.79
C VAL A 331 2.28 0.30 8.73
N ARG A 332 2.10 -0.99 8.43
CA ARG A 332 1.33 -1.89 9.28
C ARG A 332 2.02 -2.13 10.62
N LEU A 333 3.34 -2.28 10.63
CA LEU A 333 4.13 -2.42 11.86
C LEU A 333 4.05 -1.16 12.73
N TRP A 334 3.84 0.02 12.13
CA TRP A 334 3.68 1.31 12.80
C TRP A 334 2.25 1.60 13.31
N ARG A 335 1.23 1.01 12.68
CA ARG A 335 -0.18 1.33 12.96
C ARG A 335 -0.57 1.06 14.40
N GLY A 336 -0.89 2.14 15.12
CA GLY A 336 -1.16 2.16 16.57
C GLY A 336 -0.17 3.00 17.38
N CYS A 337 1.03 3.27 16.83
CA CYS A 337 2.08 4.05 17.49
C CYS A 337 2.15 5.51 17.01
N GLY A 338 1.72 5.81 15.77
CA GLY A 338 1.73 7.16 15.21
C GLY A 338 0.70 8.11 15.81
N PHE A 339 0.93 9.41 15.64
CA PHE A 339 0.02 10.48 16.03
C PHE A 339 -1.35 10.24 15.39
N GLY A 340 -2.40 10.18 16.20
CA GLY A 340 -3.76 9.88 15.76
C GLY A 340 -3.94 8.58 14.96
N TYR A 341 -2.95 7.67 14.92
CA TYR A 341 -2.94 6.54 13.98
C TYR A 341 -3.54 5.25 14.57
N ARG A 342 -4.73 5.37 15.16
CA ARG A 342 -5.40 4.29 15.93
C ARG A 342 -6.70 3.80 15.29
N TYR A 343 -7.05 4.36 14.15
CA TYR A 343 -8.30 4.05 13.47
C TYR A 343 -8.21 2.74 12.65
N THR A 344 -9.29 1.95 12.65
CA THR A 344 -9.49 0.79 11.76
C THR A 344 -9.99 1.22 10.39
N ARG A 345 -10.92 2.17 10.39
CA ARG A 345 -11.49 2.87 9.23
C ARG A 345 -11.29 4.36 9.37
N LEU A 346 -11.20 5.06 8.26
CA LEU A 346 -11.09 6.51 8.30
C LEU A 346 -12.30 7.10 9.06
N PRO A 347 -12.09 8.09 9.93
CA PRO A 347 -13.16 8.62 10.79
C PRO A 347 -14.38 9.19 10.05
N HIS A 348 -14.29 9.52 8.77
CA HIS A 348 -15.42 9.97 7.97
C HIS A 348 -16.26 8.81 7.38
N LEU A 349 -15.78 7.57 7.45
CA LEU A 349 -16.38 6.38 6.81
C LEU A 349 -17.09 5.42 7.82
N LEU A 350 -17.49 5.92 9.00
CA LEU A 350 -17.88 5.18 10.23
C LEU A 350 -18.95 4.07 10.14
N LYS A 351 -19.51 3.71 8.98
CA LYS A 351 -20.45 2.58 8.88
C LYS A 351 -19.68 1.26 8.81
N THR A 352 -19.53 0.57 9.93
CA THR A 352 -18.99 -0.80 9.99
C THR A 352 -20.03 -1.80 9.54
N LYS A 353 -19.74 -2.60 8.52
CA LYS A 353 -20.49 -3.83 8.21
C LYS A 353 -19.82 -5.02 8.91
N PRO A 354 -20.56 -6.04 9.37
CA PRO A 354 -19.98 -7.24 10.00
C PRO A 354 -18.95 -7.96 9.12
N GLU A 355 -19.13 -7.91 7.80
CA GLU A 355 -18.26 -8.52 6.77
C GLU A 355 -16.85 -7.92 6.72
N ASP A 356 -16.67 -6.74 7.28
CA ASP A 356 -15.42 -5.97 7.22
C ASP A 356 -14.32 -6.51 8.14
N ALA A 357 -14.67 -7.37 9.10
CA ALA A 357 -13.77 -7.89 10.13
C ALA A 357 -12.66 -8.81 9.57
N ASN A 358 -12.85 -9.39 8.38
CA ASN A 358 -11.89 -10.33 7.78
C ASN A 358 -10.88 -9.66 6.84
N LEU A 359 -11.11 -8.40 6.44
CA LEU A 359 -10.21 -7.69 5.53
C LEU A 359 -8.89 -7.31 6.23
N PRO A 360 -7.70 -7.59 5.65
CA PRO A 360 -6.42 -7.20 6.23
C PRO A 360 -6.29 -5.69 6.51
N SER A 361 -6.83 -4.84 5.64
CA SER A 361 -6.78 -3.38 5.79
C SER A 361 -7.63 -2.85 6.95
N LEU A 362 -8.66 -3.59 7.36
CA LEU A 362 -9.64 -3.20 8.38
C LEU A 362 -9.38 -3.86 9.74
N GLN A 363 -8.28 -4.59 9.86
CA GLN A 363 -7.83 -5.14 11.13
C GLN A 363 -7.53 -4.04 12.16
N LYS A 364 -7.83 -4.31 13.43
CA LYS A 364 -7.46 -3.43 14.55
C LYS A 364 -5.96 -3.14 14.54
N PRO A 365 -5.51 -1.94 14.97
CA PRO A 365 -4.10 -1.66 15.16
C PRO A 365 -3.42 -2.75 16.00
N CYS A 366 -2.31 -3.29 15.49
CA CYS A 366 -1.47 -4.28 16.18
C CYS A 366 -0.01 -4.01 15.79
N PRO A 367 0.61 -2.95 16.33
CA PRO A 367 1.97 -2.58 15.98
C PRO A 367 2.97 -3.63 16.53
N SER A 368 4.11 -3.80 15.87
CA SER A 368 5.22 -4.62 16.37
C SER A 368 6.37 -3.74 16.84
N THR A 369 6.45 -3.51 18.14
CA THR A 369 7.55 -2.73 18.74
C THR A 369 8.90 -3.44 18.60
N LEU A 370 8.88 -4.78 18.50
CA LEU A 370 10.08 -5.60 18.28
C LEU A 370 10.69 -5.37 16.90
N LEU A 371 9.88 -5.42 15.83
CA LEU A 371 10.35 -5.18 14.48
C LEU A 371 10.69 -3.69 14.24
N GLN A 372 9.95 -2.77 14.89
CA GLN A 372 10.32 -1.35 14.92
C GLN A 372 11.71 -1.13 15.54
N ARG A 373 12.06 -1.83 16.62
CA ARG A 373 13.40 -1.76 17.24
C ARG A 373 14.48 -2.23 16.26
N HIS A 374 14.26 -3.35 15.56
CA HIS A 374 15.19 -3.83 14.53
C HIS A 374 15.40 -2.81 13.41
N MET A 375 14.34 -2.16 12.95
CA MET A 375 14.44 -1.05 12.01
C MET A 375 15.29 0.09 12.56
N ALA A 376 15.04 0.50 13.81
CA ALA A 376 15.77 1.59 14.45
C ALA A 376 17.27 1.28 14.54
N GLU A 377 17.64 0.09 15.01
CA GLU A 377 19.03 -0.34 15.13
C GLU A 377 19.74 -0.40 13.78
N LEU A 378 19.08 -0.91 12.72
CA LEU A 378 19.64 -0.95 11.38
C LEU A 378 19.94 0.45 10.84
N LEU A 379 18.98 1.38 10.98
CA LEU A 379 19.14 2.75 10.49
C LEU A 379 20.13 3.58 11.33
N GLN A 380 20.33 3.22 12.61
CA GLN A 380 21.36 3.83 13.45
C GLN A 380 22.77 3.37 13.07
N LYS A 381 22.94 2.07 12.82
CA LYS A 381 24.24 1.43 12.51
C LYS A 381 24.72 1.73 11.10
N ASP A 382 23.86 1.57 10.09
CA ASP A 382 24.22 1.72 8.67
C ASP A 382 23.74 3.08 8.13
N ARG A 383 24.64 4.07 8.16
CA ARG A 383 24.35 5.46 7.79
C ARG A 383 24.08 5.64 6.29
N GLU A 384 24.78 4.89 5.44
CA GLU A 384 24.62 4.98 3.98
C GLU A 384 23.30 4.35 3.54
N MET A 385 22.98 3.17 4.06
CA MET A 385 21.69 2.53 3.82
C MET A 385 20.54 3.41 4.29
N ALA A 386 20.64 3.98 5.51
CA ALA A 386 19.61 4.87 6.03
C ALA A 386 19.40 6.12 5.15
N ALA A 387 20.49 6.76 4.71
CA ALA A 387 20.41 7.90 3.81
C ALA A 387 19.81 7.54 2.45
N SER A 388 20.23 6.42 1.85
CA SER A 388 19.72 5.93 0.57
C SER A 388 18.23 5.58 0.64
N PHE A 389 17.82 4.84 1.68
CA PHE A 389 16.43 4.50 1.94
C PHE A 389 15.57 5.76 2.07
N LEU A 390 15.93 6.68 2.97
CA LEU A 390 15.15 7.90 3.20
C LEU A 390 15.11 8.82 1.99
N ASN A 391 16.21 8.93 1.23
CA ASN A 391 16.21 9.68 -0.01
C ASN A 391 15.22 9.10 -1.01
N SER A 392 15.14 7.77 -1.12
CA SER A 392 14.17 7.09 -1.98
C SER A 392 12.73 7.30 -1.50
N VAL A 393 12.46 7.23 -0.19
CA VAL A 393 11.12 7.50 0.40
C VAL A 393 10.68 8.94 0.13
N LEU A 394 11.55 9.92 0.37
CA LEU A 394 11.27 11.35 0.11
C LEU A 394 11.06 11.62 -1.39
N ASN A 395 11.83 10.96 -2.28
CA ASN A 395 11.62 11.03 -3.72
C ASN A 395 10.23 10.49 -4.12
N GLN A 396 9.86 9.32 -3.61
CA GLN A 396 8.56 8.72 -3.91
C GLN A 396 7.39 9.51 -3.34
N LEU A 397 7.56 10.15 -2.17
CA LEU A 397 6.53 11.01 -1.60
C LEU A 397 6.31 12.24 -2.48
N ASN A 398 7.39 12.88 -2.91
CA ASN A 398 7.32 14.02 -3.82
C ASN A 398 6.58 13.67 -5.11
N TRP A 399 6.93 12.52 -5.72
CA TRP A 399 6.27 12.02 -6.92
C TRP A 399 4.79 11.71 -6.69
N ALA A 400 4.48 10.85 -5.72
CA ALA A 400 3.10 10.40 -5.47
C ALA A 400 2.18 11.57 -5.13
N PHE A 401 2.66 12.53 -4.35
CA PHE A 401 1.89 13.71 -3.98
C PHE A 401 1.70 14.67 -5.17
N SER A 402 2.72 14.85 -6.01
CA SER A 402 2.61 15.69 -7.22
C SER A 402 1.61 15.11 -8.22
N GLU A 403 1.67 13.80 -8.46
CA GLU A 403 0.69 13.10 -9.32
C GLU A 403 -0.73 13.19 -8.76
N PHE A 404 -0.88 13.04 -7.44
CA PHE A 404 -2.17 13.22 -6.78
C PHE A 404 -2.75 14.62 -7.00
N ILE A 405 -1.94 15.68 -6.82
CA ILE A 405 -2.38 17.06 -7.03
C ILE A 405 -2.74 17.30 -8.51
N GLY A 406 -1.93 16.80 -9.45
CA GLY A 406 -2.22 16.89 -10.88
C GLY A 406 -3.55 16.25 -11.24
N MET A 407 -3.81 15.03 -10.74
CA MET A 407 -5.08 14.34 -10.96
C MET A 407 -6.27 15.05 -10.33
N ILE A 408 -6.14 15.59 -9.11
CA ILE A 408 -7.21 16.38 -8.49
C ILE A 408 -7.55 17.61 -9.33
N GLN A 409 -6.56 18.29 -9.92
CA GLN A 409 -6.78 19.43 -10.81
C GLN A 409 -7.56 19.02 -12.06
N GLU A 410 -7.18 17.91 -12.70
CA GLU A 410 -7.89 17.38 -13.86
C GLU A 410 -9.33 17.00 -13.53
N ILE A 411 -9.54 16.30 -12.40
CA ILE A 411 -10.87 15.89 -11.92
C ILE A 411 -11.76 17.11 -11.69
N GLN A 412 -11.23 18.15 -11.05
CA GLN A 412 -12.00 19.38 -10.83
C GLN A 412 -12.34 20.08 -12.15
N GLN A 413 -11.37 20.25 -13.05
CA GLN A 413 -11.61 20.87 -14.35
C GLN A 413 -12.65 20.11 -15.17
N ALA A 414 -12.67 18.78 -15.07
CA ALA A 414 -13.68 17.95 -15.71
C ALA A 414 -15.06 18.09 -15.03
N ALA A 415 -15.10 18.18 -13.70
CA ALA A 415 -16.34 18.36 -12.94
C ALA A 415 -17.00 19.73 -13.12
N GLU A 416 -16.24 20.76 -13.49
CA GLU A 416 -16.74 22.12 -13.74
C GLU A 416 -17.31 22.33 -15.17
N ARG A 417 -17.11 21.38 -16.11
CA ARG A 417 -17.61 21.51 -17.49
C ARG A 417 -19.09 21.10 -17.61
N PRO A 418 -19.95 21.93 -18.20
CA PRO A 418 -21.40 21.67 -18.29
C PRO A 418 -21.78 20.53 -19.27
N GLU A 419 -20.89 20.14 -20.18
CA GLU A 419 -21.14 19.05 -21.14
C GLU A 419 -20.38 17.77 -20.74
N ARG A 420 -21.14 16.77 -20.28
CA ARG A 420 -20.78 15.34 -20.03
C ARG A 420 -19.85 15.05 -18.85
N ASN A 421 -20.48 15.02 -17.68
CA ASN A 421 -20.01 14.57 -16.36
C ASN A 421 -19.69 13.06 -16.26
N PHE A 422 -18.63 12.58 -16.88
CA PHE A 422 -18.07 11.28 -16.51
C PHE A 422 -16.55 11.39 -16.38
N VAL A 423 -16.10 11.62 -15.15
CA VAL A 423 -14.71 11.31 -14.79
C VAL A 423 -14.59 9.79 -14.79
N ASP A 424 -13.60 9.26 -15.52
CA ASP A 424 -13.37 7.82 -15.60
C ASP A 424 -13.16 7.25 -14.19
N SER A 425 -13.95 6.24 -13.82
CA SER A 425 -13.82 5.53 -12.53
C SER A 425 -12.41 4.98 -12.32
N ARG A 426 -11.70 4.63 -13.40
CA ARG A 426 -10.29 4.23 -13.33
C ARG A 426 -9.40 5.39 -12.88
N GLN A 427 -9.58 6.59 -13.43
CA GLN A 427 -8.82 7.79 -13.07
C GLN A 427 -9.06 8.17 -11.60
N LEU A 428 -10.31 8.11 -11.13
CA LEU A 428 -10.64 8.31 -9.71
C LEU A 428 -9.89 7.32 -8.81
N LYS A 429 -9.87 6.03 -9.16
CA LYS A 429 -9.13 5.01 -8.41
C LYS A 429 -7.63 5.27 -8.40
N VAL A 430 -7.03 5.68 -9.52
CA VAL A 430 -5.60 6.02 -9.58
C VAL A 430 -5.31 7.26 -8.70
N CYS A 431 -6.20 8.25 -8.71
CA CYS A 431 -6.11 9.42 -7.84
C CYS A 431 -6.13 9.04 -6.34
N ALA A 432 -7.11 8.23 -5.92
CA ALA A 432 -7.15 7.70 -4.56
C ALA A 432 -5.90 6.89 -4.21
N THR A 433 -5.39 6.11 -5.17
CA THR A 433 -4.18 5.32 -5.00
C THR A 433 -2.94 6.19 -4.75
N CYS A 434 -2.76 7.28 -5.51
CA CYS A 434 -1.66 8.23 -5.27
C CYS A 434 -1.80 8.96 -3.93
N PHE A 435 -3.02 9.26 -3.51
CA PHE A 435 -3.29 9.77 -2.17
C PHE A 435 -2.88 8.77 -1.07
N ASP A 436 -3.35 7.52 -1.17
CA ASP A 436 -3.04 6.46 -0.21
C ASP A 436 -1.53 6.19 -0.14
N LEU A 437 -0.83 6.20 -1.28
CA LEU A 437 0.63 6.13 -1.33
C LEU A 437 1.28 7.30 -0.59
N SER A 438 0.84 8.53 -0.84
CA SER A 438 1.37 9.73 -0.16
C SER A 438 1.22 9.63 1.36
N VAL A 439 0.03 9.25 1.84
CA VAL A 439 -0.23 9.03 3.27
C VAL A 439 0.66 7.92 3.83
N SER A 440 0.79 6.80 3.11
CA SER A 440 1.60 5.67 3.57
C SER A 440 3.09 6.02 3.71
N LEU A 441 3.64 6.80 2.77
CA LEU A 441 5.02 7.28 2.82
C LEU A 441 5.23 8.27 3.96
N LEU A 442 4.26 9.18 4.20
CA LEU A 442 4.28 10.06 5.37
C LEU A 442 4.26 9.26 6.68
N ARG A 443 3.52 8.15 6.77
CA ARG A 443 3.52 7.27 7.96
C ARG A 443 4.86 6.55 8.16
N VAL A 444 5.55 6.17 7.09
CA VAL A 444 6.92 5.62 7.22
C VAL A 444 7.92 6.69 7.65
N LEU A 445 7.78 7.92 7.15
CA LEU A 445 8.60 9.05 7.61
C LEU A 445 8.32 9.38 9.08
N GLU A 446 7.05 9.41 9.50
CA GLU A 446 6.63 9.58 10.90
C GLU A 446 7.27 8.51 11.80
N MET A 447 7.17 7.23 11.39
CA MET A 447 7.83 6.13 12.10
C MET A 447 9.33 6.36 12.21
N THR A 448 9.99 6.70 11.10
CA THR A 448 11.47 6.83 11.07
C THR A 448 11.95 7.99 11.92
N VAL A 449 11.32 9.16 11.80
CA VAL A 449 11.61 10.35 12.62
C VAL A 449 11.34 10.08 14.09
N THR A 450 10.34 9.25 14.41
CA THR A 450 10.03 8.89 15.80
C THR A 450 11.07 7.96 16.40
N LEU A 451 11.45 6.92 15.67
CA LEU A 451 12.36 5.87 16.13
C LEU A 451 13.84 6.28 16.11
N VAL A 452 14.26 7.07 15.11
CA VAL A 452 15.66 7.47 14.91
C VAL A 452 15.75 8.95 14.49
N PRO A 453 15.40 9.88 15.39
CA PRO A 453 15.42 11.32 15.09
C PRO A 453 16.82 11.83 14.70
N GLU A 454 17.88 11.16 15.14
CA GLU A 454 19.27 11.56 14.89
C GLU A 454 19.60 11.58 13.39
N ILE A 455 18.91 10.78 12.57
CA ILE A 455 19.13 10.80 11.11
C ILE A 455 18.83 12.17 10.51
N PHE A 456 17.91 12.93 11.11
CA PHE A 456 17.51 14.26 10.66
C PHE A 456 18.16 15.38 11.49
N LEU A 457 18.39 15.13 12.78
CA LEU A 457 18.77 16.18 13.74
C LEU A 457 20.26 16.20 14.09
N ASP A 458 21.00 15.10 13.87
CA ASP A 458 22.44 15.03 14.13
C ASP A 458 23.26 15.45 12.91
N TRP A 459 23.63 16.73 12.84
CA TRP A 459 24.45 17.28 11.76
C TRP A 459 25.90 16.80 11.73
N THR A 460 26.34 15.95 12.67
CA THR A 460 27.60 15.20 12.47
C THR A 460 27.45 14.16 11.36
N ARG A 461 26.22 13.79 11.00
CA ARG A 461 25.90 12.98 9.84
C ARG A 461 25.81 13.88 8.59
N PRO A 462 26.54 13.58 7.51
CA PRO A 462 26.60 14.45 6.33
C PRO A 462 25.26 14.62 5.62
N SER A 463 24.36 13.63 5.72
CA SER A 463 23.05 13.67 5.08
C SER A 463 21.94 14.31 5.92
N ALA A 464 22.16 14.56 7.23
CA ALA A 464 21.07 14.91 8.14
C ALA A 464 20.41 16.25 7.79
N GLU A 465 21.22 17.30 7.60
CA GLU A 465 20.72 18.62 7.24
C GLU A 465 19.93 18.59 5.92
N LEU A 466 20.45 17.88 4.91
CA LEU A 466 19.80 17.76 3.61
C LEU A 466 18.48 16.99 3.69
N LEU A 467 18.45 15.87 4.42
CA LEU A 467 17.23 15.09 4.63
C LEU A 467 16.16 15.91 5.36
N LEU A 468 16.56 16.68 6.39
CA LEU A 468 15.66 17.55 7.15
C LEU A 468 15.09 18.68 6.27
N ARG A 469 15.93 19.34 5.45
CA ARG A 469 15.47 20.36 4.50
C ARG A 469 14.46 19.81 3.49
N ARG A 470 14.74 18.63 2.94
CA ARG A 470 13.83 17.96 1.99
C ARG A 470 12.51 17.55 2.66
N LEU A 471 12.59 17.05 3.90
CA LEU A 471 11.40 16.72 4.69
C LEU A 471 10.56 17.97 4.91
N ALA A 472 11.14 19.06 5.42
CA ALA A 472 10.45 20.32 5.67
C ALA A 472 9.75 20.88 4.42
N GLN A 473 10.45 20.90 3.28
CA GLN A 473 9.88 21.28 1.98
C GLN A 473 8.63 20.47 1.64
N LEU A 474 8.68 19.14 1.76
CA LEU A 474 7.54 18.28 1.46
C LEU A 474 6.39 18.48 2.44
N LEU A 475 6.67 18.62 3.74
CA LEU A 475 5.63 18.88 4.74
C LEU A 475 4.91 20.21 4.46
N ASN A 476 5.66 21.29 4.17
CA ASN A 476 5.08 22.58 3.82
C ASN A 476 4.27 22.52 2.51
N GLN A 477 4.75 21.80 1.50
CA GLN A 477 3.99 21.61 0.26
C GLN A 477 2.68 20.85 0.49
N VAL A 478 2.71 19.78 1.29
CA VAL A 478 1.50 19.02 1.63
C VAL A 478 0.52 19.90 2.41
N LEU A 479 0.99 20.57 3.45
CA LEU A 479 0.20 21.49 4.26
C LEU A 479 -0.47 22.56 3.41
N ASN A 480 0.30 23.31 2.62
CA ASN A 480 -0.25 24.39 1.80
C ASN A 480 -1.33 23.91 0.82
N ARG A 481 -1.17 22.73 0.23
CA ARG A 481 -2.10 22.21 -0.79
C ARG A 481 -3.37 21.62 -0.18
N VAL A 482 -3.27 21.07 1.02
CA VAL A 482 -4.40 20.46 1.72
C VAL A 482 -5.18 21.49 2.54
N THR A 483 -4.49 22.47 3.17
CA THR A 483 -5.14 23.44 4.08
C THR A 483 -5.47 24.80 3.44
N ALA A 484 -5.14 25.03 2.16
CA ALA A 484 -5.47 26.30 1.52
C ALA A 484 -6.99 26.59 1.50
N GLU A 485 -7.39 27.83 1.77
CA GLU A 485 -8.82 28.19 1.79
C GLU A 485 -9.44 28.12 0.39
N ARG A 486 -10.64 27.52 0.29
CA ARG A 486 -11.38 27.35 -0.99
C ARG A 486 -10.56 26.62 -2.07
N ASN A 487 -9.63 25.76 -1.64
CA ASN A 487 -8.67 25.09 -2.52
C ASN A 487 -9.30 23.93 -3.32
N LEU A 488 -8.47 23.34 -4.19
CA LEU A 488 -8.83 22.20 -5.03
C LEU A 488 -9.20 20.96 -4.19
N PHE A 489 -8.53 20.77 -3.06
CA PHE A 489 -8.68 19.59 -2.20
C PHE A 489 -10.03 19.58 -1.49
N ASP A 490 -10.40 20.68 -0.83
CA ASP A 490 -11.70 20.90 -0.19
C ASP A 490 -12.86 20.62 -1.16
N ARG A 491 -12.74 21.11 -2.40
CA ARG A 491 -13.74 20.89 -3.44
C ARG A 491 -13.90 19.40 -3.74
N VAL A 492 -12.81 18.69 -4.04
CA VAL A 492 -12.87 17.26 -4.37
C VAL A 492 -13.40 16.42 -3.22
N VAL A 493 -12.97 16.67 -1.98
CA VAL A 493 -13.48 15.99 -0.79
C VAL A 493 -14.99 16.25 -0.63
N SER A 494 -15.44 17.48 -0.89
CA SER A 494 -16.87 17.83 -0.81
C SER A 494 -17.75 17.17 -1.88
N LEU A 495 -17.17 16.85 -3.06
CA LEU A 495 -17.91 16.20 -4.15
C LEU A 495 -18.29 14.75 -3.85
N ARG A 496 -17.59 14.07 -2.92
CA ARG A 496 -17.82 12.67 -2.53
C ARG A 496 -17.96 11.73 -3.73
N LEU A 497 -17.05 11.86 -4.70
CA LEU A 497 -17.07 11.05 -5.92
C LEU A 497 -16.81 9.56 -5.58
N PRO A 498 -17.58 8.62 -6.17
CA PRO A 498 -17.33 7.18 -5.98
C PRO A 498 -15.94 6.78 -6.49
N GLY A 499 -15.14 6.14 -5.64
CA GLY A 499 -13.72 5.81 -5.90
C GLY A 499 -12.70 6.77 -5.28
N LEU A 500 -13.13 7.85 -4.62
CA LEU A 500 -12.27 8.75 -3.83
C LEU A 500 -12.57 8.69 -2.33
N GLU A 501 -13.17 7.61 -1.83
CA GLU A 501 -13.63 7.52 -0.44
C GLU A 501 -12.48 7.63 0.57
N SER A 502 -11.26 7.24 0.20
CA SER A 502 -10.08 7.35 1.07
C SER A 502 -9.50 8.77 1.14
N VAL A 503 -9.81 9.63 0.16
CA VAL A 503 -9.29 10.99 0.07
C VAL A 503 -10.03 11.90 1.05
N ASP A 504 -9.36 12.27 2.14
CA ASP A 504 -9.88 13.14 3.17
C ASP A 504 -8.76 13.88 3.90
N HIS A 505 -9.09 14.98 4.59
CA HIS A 505 -8.13 15.78 5.35
C HIS A 505 -7.45 14.99 6.48
N TYR A 506 -8.22 14.17 7.19
CA TYR A 506 -7.74 13.48 8.39
C TYR A 506 -6.48 12.61 8.15
N PRO A 507 -6.46 11.63 7.24
CA PRO A 507 -5.33 10.70 7.11
C PRO A 507 -4.00 11.37 6.78
N ILE A 508 -4.02 12.44 5.97
CA ILE A 508 -2.81 13.13 5.51
C ILE A 508 -2.32 14.16 6.54
N LEU A 509 -3.21 15.00 7.07
CA LEU A 509 -2.83 16.06 8.02
C LEU A 509 -2.35 15.48 9.35
N VAL A 510 -2.96 14.39 9.82
CA VAL A 510 -2.54 13.71 11.06
C VAL A 510 -1.13 13.12 10.92
N ALA A 511 -0.77 12.57 9.75
CA ALA A 511 0.58 12.04 9.51
C ALA A 511 1.63 13.17 9.51
N VAL A 512 1.33 14.29 8.82
CA VAL A 512 2.20 15.48 8.82
C VAL A 512 2.36 16.06 10.23
N THR A 513 1.26 16.17 10.98
CA THR A 513 1.26 16.67 12.35
C THR A 513 2.14 15.81 13.25
N GLY A 514 2.06 14.48 13.14
CA GLY A 514 2.90 13.57 13.90
C GLY A 514 4.41 13.76 13.64
N ILE A 515 4.78 13.97 12.37
CA ILE A 515 6.18 14.30 12.02
C ILE A 515 6.60 15.61 12.68
N LEU A 516 5.81 16.68 12.51
CA LEU A 516 6.14 18.01 13.05
C LEU A 516 6.26 18.01 14.56
N VAL A 517 5.29 17.41 15.27
CA VAL A 517 5.32 17.25 16.73
C VAL A 517 6.59 16.53 17.17
N ARG A 518 7.00 15.48 16.45
CA ARG A 518 8.19 14.72 16.81
C ARG A 518 9.48 15.55 16.71
N ILE A 519 9.64 16.34 15.64
CA ILE A 519 10.87 17.14 15.41
C ILE A 519 10.89 18.49 16.16
N LEU A 520 9.75 19.09 16.45
CA LEU A 520 9.66 20.44 17.01
C LEU A 520 9.21 20.49 18.48
N VAL A 521 8.62 19.41 19.00
CA VAL A 521 8.10 19.38 20.39
C VAL A 521 8.77 18.29 21.21
N ASP A 522 8.90 17.09 20.66
CA ASP A 522 9.41 15.92 21.40
C ASP A 522 10.94 15.71 21.24
N SER A 523 11.65 16.65 20.62
CA SER A 523 13.11 16.61 20.42
C SER A 523 13.87 17.40 21.49
N ASP A 524 15.19 17.21 21.57
CA ASP A 524 16.05 18.02 22.44
C ASP A 524 16.13 19.47 21.95
N SER A 525 16.56 20.41 22.81
CA SER A 525 16.57 21.84 22.48
C SER A 525 17.33 22.16 21.19
N ARG A 526 18.49 21.52 20.98
CA ARG A 526 19.29 21.68 19.77
C ARG A 526 18.58 21.14 18.53
N GLY A 527 17.90 20.00 18.65
CA GLY A 527 17.09 19.42 17.59
C GLY A 527 15.93 20.34 17.20
N VAL A 528 15.23 20.90 18.19
CA VAL A 528 14.13 21.85 17.99
C VAL A 528 14.63 23.12 17.28
N GLU A 529 15.71 23.73 17.74
CA GLU A 529 16.31 24.91 17.10
C GLU A 529 16.64 24.66 15.62
N ARG A 530 17.28 23.52 15.32
CA ARG A 530 17.63 23.12 13.94
C ARG A 530 16.40 22.89 13.08
N ALA A 531 15.42 22.13 13.60
CA ALA A 531 14.19 21.81 12.89
C ALA A 531 13.37 23.07 12.60
N THR A 532 13.22 23.95 13.59
CA THR A 532 12.54 25.25 13.46
C THR A 532 13.23 26.10 12.40
N ALA A 533 14.54 26.28 12.49
CA ALA A 533 15.29 27.09 11.53
C ALA A 533 15.15 26.57 10.10
N VAL A 534 15.19 25.25 9.91
CA VAL A 534 15.02 24.64 8.58
C VAL A 534 13.58 24.76 8.07
N LEU A 535 12.58 24.59 8.93
CA LEU A 535 11.17 24.69 8.56
C LEU A 535 10.78 26.13 8.19
N LEU A 536 11.23 27.12 8.97
CA LEU A 536 10.95 28.54 8.75
C LEU A 536 11.74 29.13 7.59
N ALA A 537 12.94 28.61 7.31
CA ALA A 537 13.72 29.03 6.16
C ALA A 537 13.03 28.65 4.84
N ASP A 538 12.20 27.61 4.83
CA ASP A 538 11.52 27.19 3.61
C ASP A 538 10.50 28.25 3.13
N PRO A 539 10.59 28.72 1.87
CA PRO A 539 9.73 29.78 1.35
C PRO A 539 8.24 29.41 1.28
N CYS A 540 7.94 28.10 1.28
CA CYS A 540 6.57 27.62 1.30
C CYS A 540 6.01 27.56 2.73
N PHE A 541 6.75 27.92 3.78
CA PHE A 541 6.22 27.90 5.13
C PHE A 541 5.07 28.91 5.31
N GLN A 542 3.97 28.46 5.91
CA GLN A 542 2.79 29.29 6.18
C GLN A 542 2.22 28.95 7.56
N LEU A 543 2.29 29.90 8.51
CA LEU A 543 1.77 29.68 9.88
C LEU A 543 0.28 29.31 9.88
N ARG A 544 -0.51 29.90 8.97
CA ARG A 544 -1.93 29.59 8.79
C ARG A 544 -2.23 28.11 8.57
N SER A 545 -1.33 27.36 7.94
CA SER A 545 -1.52 25.92 7.73
C SER A 545 -1.46 25.14 9.04
N ILE A 546 -0.70 25.63 10.02
CA ILE A 546 -0.64 25.05 11.37
C ILE A 546 -1.89 25.45 12.17
N GLN A 547 -2.31 26.72 12.07
CA GLN A 547 -3.55 27.22 12.70
C GLN A 547 -4.79 26.45 12.21
N TYR A 548 -4.85 26.13 10.92
CA TYR A 548 -5.90 25.32 10.32
C TYR A 548 -6.07 23.95 11.00
N LEU A 549 -4.98 23.34 11.50
CA LEU A 549 -5.06 22.05 12.20
C LEU A 549 -5.91 22.11 13.48
N LEU A 550 -5.95 23.27 14.13
CA LEU A 550 -6.75 23.51 15.33
C LEU A 550 -8.15 24.05 15.00
N GLY A 551 -8.44 24.36 13.74
CA GLY A 551 -9.69 24.98 13.31
C GLY A 551 -9.75 26.49 13.57
N GLU A 552 -8.60 27.14 13.77
CA GLU A 552 -8.52 28.59 13.86
C GLU A 552 -8.68 29.20 12.46
N THR A 553 -9.78 29.91 12.24
CA THR A 553 -9.92 30.86 11.12
C THR A 553 -9.55 32.25 11.60
N GLU A 554 -8.90 33.05 10.75
CA GLU A 554 -8.83 34.49 10.99
C GLU A 554 -10.26 35.01 11.20
N ILE A 555 -10.54 35.53 12.39
CA ILE A 555 -11.69 36.38 12.62
C ILE A 555 -11.47 37.58 11.69
N SER A 556 -12.09 37.55 10.51
CA SER A 556 -12.17 38.71 9.62
C SER A 556 -12.75 39.87 10.42
N ALA A 557 -11.88 40.73 10.93
CA ALA A 557 -12.26 41.93 11.68
C ALA A 557 -13.00 42.96 10.81
N HIS A 558 -13.19 42.69 9.51
CA HIS A 558 -13.72 43.65 8.55
C HIS A 558 -14.75 43.05 7.57
N THR A 559 -15.74 42.28 8.03
CA THR A 559 -17.03 42.17 7.32
C THR A 559 -18.13 41.71 8.25
N ALA A 560 -19.11 42.59 8.49
CA ALA A 560 -20.32 42.32 9.27
C ALA A 560 -21.36 41.53 8.46
N THR A 561 -21.00 40.34 7.99
CA THR A 561 -21.97 39.37 7.44
C THR A 561 -21.98 38.12 8.31
N PRO A 562 -23.17 37.64 8.72
CA PRO A 562 -23.25 36.45 9.57
C PRO A 562 -22.66 35.25 8.84
N PRO A 563 -21.93 34.35 9.54
CA PRO A 563 -21.41 33.14 8.92
C PRO A 563 -22.59 32.30 8.45
N THR A 564 -22.66 32.03 7.16
CA THR A 564 -23.56 31.02 6.62
C THR A 564 -23.24 29.69 7.29
N THR A 565 -24.18 29.18 8.06
CA THR A 565 -24.17 27.83 8.65
C THR A 565 -23.95 26.78 7.55
N ASP A 566 -23.18 25.72 7.86
CA ASP A 566 -22.96 24.49 7.08
C ASP A 566 -21.66 24.29 6.27
N ARG A 567 -20.50 24.74 6.77
CA ARG A 567 -19.23 24.07 6.41
C ARG A 567 -18.49 23.61 7.66
N LYS A 568 -18.52 22.30 7.92
CA LYS A 568 -17.66 21.65 8.91
C LYS A 568 -16.20 21.77 8.42
N HIS A 569 -15.48 22.73 8.96
CA HIS A 569 -14.03 22.84 8.75
C HIS A 569 -13.31 21.71 9.48
N PHE A 570 -12.20 21.25 8.92
CA PHE A 570 -11.34 20.29 9.59
C PHE A 570 -10.75 20.91 10.86
N SER A 571 -10.75 20.16 11.95
CA SER A 571 -10.02 20.47 13.17
C SER A 571 -9.68 19.17 13.88
N LEU A 572 -8.46 19.04 14.38
CA LEU A 572 -8.04 17.89 15.17
C LEU A 572 -8.91 17.70 16.43
N GLN A 573 -9.44 18.80 16.99
CA GLN A 573 -10.32 18.79 18.16
C GLN A 573 -11.63 18.04 17.90
N ALA A 574 -12.08 17.97 16.64
CA ALA A 574 -13.31 17.27 16.27
C ALA A 574 -13.19 15.73 16.31
N TYR A 575 -11.98 15.19 16.47
CA TYR A 575 -11.70 13.75 16.40
C TYR A 575 -11.29 13.18 17.78
N THR A 576 -12.11 13.40 18.80
CA THR A 576 -11.84 13.01 20.21
C THR A 576 -11.62 11.52 20.42
N ASP A 577 -12.18 10.66 19.56
CA ASP A 577 -12.00 9.21 19.64
C ASP A 577 -10.61 8.74 19.19
N TYR A 578 -9.88 9.59 18.46
CA TYR A 578 -8.62 9.23 17.82
C TYR A 578 -7.45 10.14 18.22
N ILE A 579 -7.70 11.39 18.59
CA ILE A 579 -6.70 12.37 19.05
C ILE A 579 -6.85 12.53 20.56
N SER A 580 -5.78 12.20 21.30
CA SER A 580 -5.73 12.38 22.75
C SER A 580 -5.54 13.84 23.14
N MET A 581 -5.92 14.20 24.37
CA MET A 581 -5.67 15.55 24.90
C MET A 581 -4.18 15.90 24.97
N GLU A 582 -3.31 14.91 25.21
CA GLU A 582 -1.86 15.09 25.20
C GLU A 582 -1.35 15.43 23.79
N GLU A 583 -1.83 14.70 22.78
CA GLU A 583 -1.51 14.97 21.37
C GLU A 583 -1.99 16.36 20.95
N LEU A 584 -3.19 16.75 21.33
CA LEU A 584 -3.71 18.08 21.04
C LEU A 584 -2.87 19.19 21.69
N ALA A 585 -2.51 19.02 22.97
CA ALA A 585 -1.64 19.96 23.68
C ALA A 585 -0.24 20.08 23.04
N LYS A 586 0.27 19.01 22.41
CA LYS A 586 1.52 19.07 21.63
C LYS A 586 1.38 19.97 20.41
N VAL A 587 0.24 19.95 19.72
CA VAL A 587 -0.03 20.82 18.55
C VAL A 587 -0.16 22.28 18.97
N GLU A 588 -0.76 22.57 20.13
CA GLU A 588 -0.81 23.93 20.68
C GLU A 588 0.58 24.47 21.04
N ARG A 589 1.44 23.64 21.62
CA ARG A 589 2.86 23.99 21.87
C ARG A 589 3.62 24.23 20.57
N LEU A 590 3.40 23.39 19.56
CA LEU A 590 3.98 23.56 18.22
C LEU A 590 3.59 24.92 17.62
N LEU A 591 2.31 25.28 17.66
CA LEU A 591 1.82 26.56 17.15
C LEU A 591 2.45 27.74 17.90
N THR A 592 2.52 27.65 19.23
CA THR A 592 3.11 28.69 20.09
C THR A 592 4.59 28.90 19.74
N LEU A 593 5.36 27.82 19.64
CA LEU A 593 6.78 27.86 19.27
C LEU A 593 6.98 28.58 17.93
N LEU A 594 6.29 28.12 16.87
CA LEU A 594 6.46 28.68 15.53
C LEU A 594 6.01 30.14 15.44
N THR A 595 5.00 30.54 16.23
CA THR A 595 4.53 31.92 16.29
C THR A 595 5.58 32.85 16.90
N GLU A 596 6.22 32.44 18.00
CA GLU A 596 7.26 33.25 18.64
C GLU A 596 8.53 33.35 17.80
N GLU A 597 8.95 32.25 17.19
CA GLU A 597 10.14 32.20 16.33
C GLU A 597 9.95 33.06 15.06
N LEU A 598 8.76 33.04 14.46
CA LEU A 598 8.44 33.94 13.34
C LEU A 598 8.51 35.42 13.73
N LYS A 599 8.04 35.80 14.93
CA LYS A 599 8.15 37.19 15.41
C LYS A 599 9.61 37.61 15.53
N GLN A 600 10.48 36.72 16.00
CA GLN A 600 11.92 36.99 16.13
C GLN A 600 12.60 37.12 14.76
N VAL A 601 12.28 36.22 13.82
CA VAL A 601 12.80 36.29 12.44
C VAL A 601 12.34 37.56 11.73
N ALA A 602 11.07 37.94 11.87
CA ALA A 602 10.53 39.17 11.28
C ALA A 602 11.21 40.44 11.85
N ALA A 603 11.57 40.43 13.13
CA ALA A 603 12.29 41.53 13.77
C ALA A 603 13.74 41.69 13.30
N THR A 604 14.34 40.65 12.69
CA THR A 604 15.75 40.61 12.28
C THR A 604 15.96 40.60 10.77
N ALA A 605 14.90 40.49 9.97
CA ALA A 605 14.98 40.40 8.51
C ALA A 605 15.32 41.74 7.83
N LEU A 606 16.41 41.76 7.06
CA LEU A 606 16.77 42.85 6.14
C LEU A 606 16.19 42.57 4.73
N PRO A 607 15.78 43.60 3.97
CA PRO A 607 15.28 43.41 2.60
C PRO A 607 16.38 42.83 1.71
N THR A 608 16.11 41.68 1.07
CA THR A 608 17.01 41.08 0.07
C THR A 608 16.59 41.52 -1.32
N SER A 609 17.52 42.04 -2.14
CA SER A 609 17.26 42.47 -3.51
C SER A 609 16.86 41.28 -4.41
N GLU A 610 15.88 41.46 -5.31
CA GLU A 610 15.41 40.41 -6.24
C GLU A 610 16.52 39.89 -7.17
N GLU A 611 17.52 40.71 -7.50
CA GLU A 611 18.67 40.33 -8.34
C GLU A 611 19.63 39.34 -7.65
N ASP A 612 19.56 39.23 -6.33
CA ASP A 612 20.43 38.36 -5.53
C ASP A 612 19.81 36.99 -5.24
N LEU A 613 18.60 36.73 -5.73
CA LEU A 613 17.88 35.48 -5.53
C LEU A 613 18.37 34.36 -6.46
N CYS A 614 18.36 33.16 -5.93
CA CYS A 614 18.71 31.94 -6.64
C CYS A 614 17.76 31.72 -7.82
N PRO A 615 18.26 31.55 -9.06
CA PRO A 615 17.42 31.39 -10.24
C PRO A 615 16.67 30.04 -10.30
N ILE A 616 16.97 29.11 -9.39
CA ILE A 616 16.30 27.80 -9.31
C ILE A 616 15.07 27.85 -8.39
N CYS A 617 15.19 28.47 -7.21
CA CYS A 617 14.10 28.52 -6.23
C CYS A 617 13.44 29.90 -6.08
N TYR A 618 14.02 30.95 -6.67
CA TYR A 618 13.56 32.34 -6.58
C TYR A 618 13.30 32.85 -5.15
N ALA A 619 13.95 32.26 -4.15
CA ALA A 619 13.60 32.52 -2.76
C ALA A 619 14.78 32.60 -1.80
N HIS A 620 15.89 31.93 -2.10
CA HIS A 620 17.12 32.02 -1.31
C HIS A 620 18.18 32.83 -2.04
N PRO A 621 19.05 33.57 -1.33
CA PRO A 621 20.14 34.26 -1.98
C PRO A 621 21.13 33.29 -2.63
N ILE A 622 21.75 33.74 -3.72
CA ILE A 622 22.82 33.01 -4.41
C ILE A 622 23.99 32.82 -3.42
N SER A 623 24.39 31.58 -3.20
CA SER A 623 25.40 31.19 -2.19
C SER A 623 26.39 30.11 -2.65
N ALA A 624 26.25 29.61 -3.88
CA ALA A 624 27.10 28.58 -4.45
C ALA A 624 27.46 28.89 -5.90
N VAL A 625 28.67 28.52 -6.32
CA VAL A 625 29.15 28.58 -7.71
C VAL A 625 29.70 27.21 -8.15
N PHE A 626 29.38 26.79 -9.37
CA PHE A 626 29.70 25.43 -9.85
C PHE A 626 30.98 25.43 -10.67
N ARG A 627 31.81 24.39 -10.52
CA ARG A 627 33.01 24.18 -11.34
C ARG A 627 32.80 23.07 -12.38
N PRO A 628 33.30 23.25 -13.62
CA PRO A 628 34.05 24.40 -14.14
C PRO A 628 33.17 25.54 -14.71
N CYS A 629 31.87 25.34 -14.87
CA CYS A 629 31.00 26.21 -15.68
C CYS A 629 30.61 27.57 -15.05
N SER A 630 30.97 27.83 -13.79
CA SER A 630 30.76 29.09 -13.06
C SER A 630 29.30 29.57 -12.93
N HIS A 631 28.33 28.70 -13.22
CA HIS A 631 26.92 28.96 -12.93
C HIS A 631 26.68 29.03 -11.42
N LYS A 632 25.66 29.79 -11.01
CA LYS A 632 25.39 30.08 -9.61
C LYS A 632 23.98 29.65 -9.20
N SER A 633 23.84 29.22 -7.95
CA SER A 633 22.55 28.98 -7.29
C SER A 633 22.70 29.17 -5.78
N CYS A 634 21.65 28.92 -5.00
CA CYS A 634 21.83 28.68 -3.57
C CYS A 634 22.42 27.28 -3.32
N LYS A 635 23.11 27.09 -2.19
CA LYS A 635 23.68 25.80 -1.77
C LYS A 635 22.63 24.68 -1.69
N ALA A 636 21.43 25.00 -1.21
CA ALA A 636 20.37 24.02 -1.03
C ALA A 636 19.97 23.35 -2.36
N CYS A 637 19.74 24.15 -3.41
CA CYS A 637 19.35 23.62 -4.72
C CYS A 637 20.43 22.73 -5.34
N ILE A 638 21.70 23.17 -5.31
CA ILE A 638 22.78 22.39 -5.93
C ILE A 638 23.08 21.10 -5.17
N ASN A 639 23.09 21.12 -3.83
CA ASN A 639 23.31 19.92 -3.03
C ASN A 639 22.20 18.88 -3.26
N GLN A 640 20.94 19.33 -3.37
CA GLN A 640 19.83 18.44 -3.70
C GLN A 640 19.99 17.80 -5.08
N HIS A 641 20.41 18.59 -6.07
CA HIS A 641 20.61 18.10 -7.44
C HIS A 641 21.73 17.08 -7.55
N LEU A 642 22.87 17.36 -6.91
CA LEU A 642 24.05 16.48 -6.93
C LEU A 642 23.82 15.10 -6.29
N MET A 643 22.75 14.92 -5.51
CA MET A 643 22.36 13.59 -5.04
C MET A 643 21.87 12.68 -6.16
N ASN A 644 21.19 13.24 -7.17
CA ASN A 644 20.53 12.46 -8.22
C ASN A 644 21.24 12.60 -9.58
N ASN A 645 21.92 13.72 -9.82
CA ASN A 645 22.54 14.02 -11.11
C ASN A 645 23.81 14.86 -10.92
N LYS A 646 24.89 14.48 -11.61
CA LYS A 646 26.20 15.15 -11.53
C LYS A 646 26.38 16.30 -12.53
N ASP A 647 25.43 16.56 -13.41
CA ASP A 647 25.55 17.55 -14.48
C ASP A 647 24.90 18.90 -14.12
N CYS A 648 25.44 20.02 -14.57
CA CYS A 648 24.91 21.34 -14.27
C CYS A 648 23.47 21.55 -14.79
N PHE A 649 22.62 22.20 -13.99
CA PHE A 649 21.24 22.56 -14.37
C PHE A 649 21.15 23.26 -15.72
N PHE A 650 22.07 24.20 -15.95
CA PHE A 650 22.00 25.18 -17.03
C PHE A 650 22.68 24.68 -18.29
N CYS A 651 23.93 24.24 -18.19
CA CYS A 651 24.75 23.88 -19.36
C CYS A 651 24.97 22.38 -19.53
N LYS A 652 24.45 21.54 -18.62
CA LYS A 652 24.63 20.08 -18.63
C LYS A 652 26.09 19.59 -18.59
N ALA A 653 27.06 20.47 -18.31
CA ALA A 653 28.44 20.07 -18.06
C ALA A 653 28.55 19.39 -16.69
N THR A 654 29.33 18.30 -16.61
CA THR A 654 29.56 17.58 -15.35
C THR A 654 30.22 18.49 -14.31
N ILE A 655 29.61 18.59 -13.13
CA ILE A 655 30.06 19.40 -12.02
C ILE A 655 31.17 18.64 -11.29
N THR A 656 32.36 19.24 -11.23
CA THR A 656 33.53 18.68 -10.54
C THR A 656 33.68 19.22 -9.11
N GLY A 657 32.98 20.31 -8.77
CA GLY A 657 33.01 20.92 -7.45
C GLY A 657 32.01 22.06 -7.29
N VAL A 658 31.67 22.39 -6.05
CA VAL A 658 30.78 23.50 -5.68
C VAL A 658 31.50 24.35 -4.63
N ASP A 659 31.75 25.61 -4.97
CA ASP A 659 32.41 26.57 -4.08
C ASP A 659 31.38 27.54 -3.46
N ASP A 660 31.70 28.07 -2.29
CA ASP A 660 30.90 29.10 -1.61
C ASP A 660 30.99 30.42 -2.37
N TYR A 661 29.83 31.04 -2.61
CA TYR A 661 29.74 32.35 -3.23
C TYR A 661 29.25 33.39 -2.23
N SER A 662 30.09 34.39 -1.95
CA SER A 662 29.71 35.63 -1.27
C SER A 662 29.76 36.77 -2.28
N LYS A 663 28.69 37.55 -2.40
CA LYS A 663 28.68 38.76 -3.23
C LYS A 663 29.80 39.69 -2.72
N PRO A 664 30.74 40.15 -3.57
CA PRO A 664 31.70 41.15 -3.15
C PRO A 664 30.92 42.40 -2.74
N GLY A 665 31.21 42.93 -1.54
CA GLY A 665 30.58 44.16 -1.07
C GLY A 665 30.75 45.26 -2.11
N SER A 666 29.66 45.93 -2.46
CA SER A 666 29.70 47.09 -3.35
C SER A 666 30.55 48.17 -2.69
N SER A 667 31.80 48.30 -3.13
CA SER A 667 32.69 49.42 -2.81
C SER A 667 32.25 50.69 -3.51
#